data_AF-A0A0Q8N8A1-F1
#
_entry.id   AF-A0A0Q8N8A1-F1
#
_cell.length_a   1.000
_cell.length_b   1.000
_cell.length_c   1.000
_cell.angle_alpha   90.00
_cell.angle_beta   90.00
_cell.angle_gamma   90.00
#
_symmetry.space_group_name_H-M   'P 1'
#
loop_
_entity.id
_entity.type
_entity.pdbx_description
1 polymer ?
#
loop_
_entity_poly.entity_id
_entity_poly.type
_entity_poly.pdbx_seq_one_letter_code
_entity_poly.pdbx_strand_id
1 'polypeptide(L)'
;MKSLKLISSAIAMLICFVSMAQERTITGIVTDASSIALPGVNVYIQGTKTYVATDFDGKYSIQAQKGDALVFSYIGMKSQTIIVQDSNVINVALKDESNQLQEVVTVAYGISRTKRKAAKQSKSQYTPAPSVTESVSPKNEPIYIVDGVAIKADQMAKINPNDIDDVKVLKDESAISIYGNKAANGAVVIVTKDGLYKNLTEQELDKKLNIIRLNPVQPAQEDYDTFVENAFESPKTAPLSTFSIDVDNASYTNIRRFLNSGQEVPKDAVRVEEMVNFFKYNYPQPKNEHPFSINTEVSDSPWNSQNKILKIGLQGKNIPTDDLPASNLVFLIDVSGSMEDMTKLPLLKQSMKILVNELRPNDKVAIVVYAGAAGMVLPPTSGNEKKTIIKALDKLEAGGSTAGGAGIELAYKIATENFIKSGNNRVILATDGDFNVGSSSNSDMEKLIEEKRKTGVFLTCLGYGMGNYKDSKMEILADKGNGNYAYIDNIQEANRFLGKEFKGSMFAIAKDVKIQIEFNPKQVQAYRLIGYENRKLRPEDFKNDAIDAGELGSNHTVTALYEIIPAGVKSDYLNVQPDDLKYTQTETSSNNYSGELATIKFRYKKPDGDKSIEMVQIINNRSVSLDKASDDFKFSTAVAWFGLKLRDSKLITDKSSEAIAELAQQGMSFDKGGYKAEFIRLVETSEQYN
;
A
#
# COMPACT_ATOMS: atom_id res chain seq x y z
N MET A 1 -59.95 -43.49 13.28
CA MET A 1 -58.67 -43.01 13.87
C MET A 1 -57.49 -42.95 12.89
N LYS A 2 -57.45 -43.73 11.79
CA LYS A 2 -56.35 -43.63 10.80
C LYS A 2 -56.43 -42.39 9.89
N SER A 3 -57.63 -41.91 9.55
CA SER A 3 -57.82 -40.70 8.72
C SER A 3 -57.44 -39.39 9.44
N LEU A 4 -57.63 -39.31 10.76
CA LEU A 4 -57.31 -38.12 11.55
C LEU A 4 -55.79 -37.90 11.72
N LYS A 5 -55.01 -38.99 11.73
CA LYS A 5 -53.54 -38.93 11.79
C LYS A 5 -52.91 -38.48 10.46
N LEU A 6 -53.54 -38.81 9.32
CA LEU A 6 -53.07 -38.37 8.00
C LEU A 6 -53.33 -36.87 7.76
N ILE A 7 -54.47 -36.34 8.25
CA ILE A 7 -54.77 -34.90 8.15
C ILE A 7 -53.86 -34.08 9.09
N SER A 8 -53.60 -34.58 10.31
CA SER A 8 -52.64 -33.95 11.23
C SER A 8 -51.21 -33.94 10.69
N SER A 9 -50.77 -35.02 10.01
CA SER A 9 -49.45 -35.07 9.39
C SER A 9 -49.35 -34.20 8.15
N ALA A 10 -50.42 -34.04 7.36
CA ALA A 10 -50.46 -33.16 6.21
C ALA A 10 -50.48 -31.67 6.62
N ILE A 11 -51.17 -31.31 7.71
CA ILE A 11 -51.18 -29.95 8.26
C ILE A 11 -49.82 -29.61 8.90
N ALA A 12 -49.18 -30.55 9.61
CA ALA A 12 -47.82 -30.36 10.13
C ALA A 12 -46.78 -30.23 9.00
N MET A 13 -46.96 -30.95 7.90
CA MET A 13 -46.08 -30.84 6.72
C MET A 13 -46.35 -29.56 5.91
N LEU A 14 -47.57 -29.00 5.93
CA LEU A 14 -47.90 -27.71 5.31
C LEU A 14 -47.41 -26.50 6.13
N ILE A 15 -47.33 -26.62 7.47
CA ILE A 15 -46.82 -25.57 8.37
C ILE A 15 -45.29 -25.47 8.33
N CYS A 16 -44.57 -26.52 7.91
CA CYS A 16 -43.11 -26.48 7.73
C CYS A 16 -42.63 -25.83 6.41
N PHE A 17 -43.53 -25.36 5.54
CA PHE A 17 -43.18 -24.72 4.25
C PHE A 17 -43.37 -23.19 4.20
N VAL A 18 -43.57 -22.52 5.35
CA VAL A 18 -43.68 -21.04 5.36
C VAL A 18 -42.67 -20.42 6.32
N SER A 19 -41.40 -20.35 5.89
CA SER A 19 -40.52 -19.18 6.06
C SER A 19 -39.13 -19.46 5.48
N MET A 20 -39.03 -19.70 4.18
CA MET A 20 -37.81 -19.29 3.48
C MET A 20 -37.88 -17.77 3.47
N ALA A 21 -37.14 -17.11 4.36
CA ALA A 21 -36.99 -15.66 4.30
C ALA A 21 -36.40 -15.32 2.92
N GLN A 22 -37.19 -14.65 2.10
CA GLN A 22 -36.81 -14.34 0.73
C GLN A 22 -35.73 -13.27 0.77
N GLU A 23 -34.51 -13.61 0.36
CA GLU A 23 -33.45 -12.64 0.13
C GLU A 23 -33.92 -11.61 -0.90
N ARG A 24 -33.68 -10.35 -0.60
CA ARG A 24 -34.04 -9.23 -1.48
C ARG A 24 -32.88 -8.24 -1.55
N THR A 25 -32.78 -7.58 -2.69
CA THR A 25 -31.77 -6.56 -2.91
C THR A 25 -32.13 -5.32 -2.10
N ILE A 26 -31.29 -5.00 -1.11
CA ILE A 26 -31.31 -3.73 -0.38
C ILE A 26 -30.33 -2.78 -1.06
N THR A 27 -30.79 -1.58 -1.40
CA THR A 27 -29.97 -0.52 -1.98
C THR A 27 -29.98 0.71 -1.09
N GLY A 28 -29.09 1.66 -1.36
CA GLY A 28 -29.09 2.93 -0.64
C GLY A 28 -27.89 3.79 -0.97
N ILE A 29 -27.86 4.99 -0.39
CA ILE A 29 -26.75 5.94 -0.46
C ILE A 29 -26.23 6.18 0.95
N VAL A 30 -24.91 6.14 1.10
CA VAL A 30 -24.24 6.54 2.33
C VAL A 30 -23.60 7.92 2.13
N THR A 31 -23.84 8.83 3.07
CA THR A 31 -23.29 10.19 3.08
C THR A 31 -22.64 10.52 4.41
N ASP A 32 -21.91 11.63 4.47
CA ASP A 32 -21.49 12.25 5.72
C ASP A 32 -22.61 13.12 6.32
N ALA A 33 -22.30 13.81 7.43
CA ALA A 33 -23.21 14.74 8.09
C ALA A 33 -23.53 15.99 7.24
N SER A 34 -22.70 16.31 6.25
CA SER A 34 -22.86 17.42 5.30
C SER A 34 -23.59 17.02 4.02
N SER A 35 -24.13 15.79 3.95
CA SER A 35 -24.81 15.20 2.78
C SER A 35 -23.90 14.96 1.57
N ILE A 36 -22.58 14.91 1.77
CA ILE A 36 -21.61 14.51 0.75
C ILE A 36 -21.58 12.99 0.69
N ALA A 37 -21.66 12.42 -0.52
CA ALA A 37 -21.62 10.97 -0.71
C ALA A 37 -20.29 10.36 -0.25
N LEU A 38 -20.37 9.25 0.47
CA LEU A 38 -19.21 8.54 1.01
C LEU A 38 -18.90 7.29 0.18
N PRO A 39 -17.86 7.31 -0.67
CA PRO A 39 -17.39 6.11 -1.36
C PRO A 39 -16.55 5.21 -0.45
N GLY A 40 -16.64 3.90 -0.67
CA GLY A 40 -15.84 2.90 0.06
C GLY A 40 -16.34 2.57 1.47
N VAL A 41 -17.56 2.96 1.85
CA VAL A 41 -18.19 2.53 3.10
C VAL A 41 -18.44 1.04 3.05
N ASN A 42 -17.93 0.31 4.03
CA ASN A 42 -18.18 -1.12 4.18
C ASN A 42 -19.59 -1.33 4.71
N VAL A 43 -20.43 -2.01 3.93
CA VAL A 43 -21.80 -2.40 4.29
C VAL A 43 -21.87 -3.92 4.37
N TYR A 44 -22.09 -4.49 5.55
CA TYR A 44 -22.11 -5.94 5.74
C TYR A 44 -23.23 -6.40 6.67
N ILE A 45 -23.66 -7.65 6.51
CA ILE A 45 -24.66 -8.25 7.41
C ILE A 45 -23.93 -8.87 8.61
N GLN A 46 -24.24 -8.39 9.81
CA GLN A 46 -23.62 -8.82 11.06
C GLN A 46 -23.75 -10.35 11.25
N GLY A 47 -22.62 -11.01 11.53
CA GLY A 47 -22.58 -12.46 11.73
C GLY A 47 -22.52 -13.28 10.44
N THR A 48 -22.43 -12.65 9.27
CA THR A 48 -22.29 -13.32 7.97
C THR A 48 -21.01 -12.91 7.24
N LYS A 49 -20.70 -13.57 6.12
CA LYS A 49 -19.63 -13.17 5.19
C LYS A 49 -20.13 -12.23 4.07
N THR A 50 -21.39 -11.81 4.09
CA THR A 50 -22.01 -10.99 3.04
C THR A 50 -21.70 -9.51 3.25
N TYR A 51 -21.04 -8.87 2.29
CA TYR A 51 -20.73 -7.44 2.32
C TYR A 51 -20.64 -6.82 0.93
N VAL A 52 -20.71 -5.49 0.88
CA VAL A 52 -20.49 -4.64 -0.30
C VAL A 52 -19.83 -3.34 0.15
N ALA A 53 -19.10 -2.68 -0.74
CA ALA A 53 -18.61 -1.31 -0.51
C ALA A 53 -19.42 -0.31 -1.34
N THR A 54 -19.61 0.91 -0.84
CA THR A 54 -20.27 1.97 -1.61
C THR A 54 -19.42 2.42 -2.81
N ASP A 55 -20.09 2.78 -3.92
CA ASP A 55 -19.48 3.36 -5.10
C ASP A 55 -19.18 4.87 -4.95
N PHE A 56 -18.73 5.52 -6.03
CA PHE A 56 -18.38 6.96 -6.06
C PHE A 56 -19.54 7.90 -5.70
N ASP A 57 -20.78 7.50 -5.95
CA ASP A 57 -21.98 8.27 -5.60
C ASP A 57 -22.50 7.89 -4.20
N GLY A 58 -21.70 7.15 -3.42
CA GLY A 58 -22.09 6.61 -2.13
C GLY A 58 -23.11 5.48 -2.21
N LYS A 59 -23.42 4.96 -3.40
CA LYS A 59 -24.47 3.96 -3.58
C LYS A 59 -23.97 2.55 -3.25
N TYR A 60 -24.84 1.72 -2.70
CA TYR A 60 -24.57 0.30 -2.47
C TYR A 60 -25.76 -0.58 -2.86
N SER A 61 -25.50 -1.87 -3.02
CA SER A 61 -26.50 -2.91 -3.30
C SER A 61 -26.08 -4.24 -2.66
N ILE A 62 -26.87 -4.77 -1.74
CA ILE A 62 -26.57 -5.98 -0.96
C ILE A 62 -27.81 -6.89 -0.87
N GLN A 63 -27.62 -8.21 -0.97
CA GLN A 63 -28.71 -9.17 -0.73
C GLN A 63 -28.87 -9.37 0.78
N ALA A 64 -30.04 -9.04 1.33
CA ALA A 64 -30.34 -9.19 2.75
C ALA A 64 -31.81 -9.58 2.99
N GLN A 65 -32.10 -10.10 4.18
CA GLN A 65 -33.42 -10.51 4.62
C GLN A 65 -33.98 -9.54 5.66
N LYS A 66 -35.31 -9.52 5.81
CA LYS A 66 -35.95 -8.76 6.89
C LYS A 66 -35.47 -9.30 8.25
N GLY A 67 -34.97 -8.41 9.10
CA GLY A 67 -34.37 -8.75 10.40
C GLY A 67 -32.84 -8.77 10.40
N ASP A 68 -32.18 -8.78 9.24
CA ASP A 68 -30.72 -8.70 9.16
C ASP A 68 -30.21 -7.35 9.67
N ALA A 69 -29.10 -7.39 10.41
CA ALA A 69 -28.42 -6.19 10.89
C ALA A 69 -27.34 -5.77 9.90
N LEU A 70 -27.60 -4.71 9.13
CA LEU A 70 -26.60 -4.10 8.26
C LEU A 70 -25.72 -3.16 9.09
N VAL A 71 -24.42 -3.41 9.06
CA VAL A 71 -23.41 -2.55 9.69
C VAL A 71 -22.72 -1.74 8.61
N PHE A 72 -22.74 -0.42 8.81
CA PHE A 72 -22.09 0.59 7.98
C PHE A 72 -20.86 1.06 8.73
N SER A 73 -19.69 0.78 8.18
CA SER A 73 -18.41 1.12 8.79
C SER A 73 -17.55 1.89 7.83
N TYR A 74 -17.05 3.02 8.29
CA TYR A 74 -16.15 3.88 7.55
C TYR A 74 -15.12 4.46 8.52
N ILE A 75 -13.86 4.53 8.07
CA ILE A 75 -12.75 4.98 8.91
C ILE A 75 -12.97 6.44 9.33
N GLY A 76 -12.69 6.74 10.60
CA GLY A 76 -12.90 8.07 11.19
C GLY A 76 -14.35 8.42 11.51
N MET A 77 -15.29 7.49 11.25
CA MET A 77 -16.71 7.69 11.52
C MET A 77 -17.25 6.61 12.44
N LYS A 78 -18.21 7.00 13.27
CA LYS A 78 -18.91 6.09 14.16
C LYS A 78 -19.72 5.09 13.33
N SER A 79 -19.37 3.80 13.43
CA SER A 79 -20.11 2.73 12.76
C SER A 79 -21.58 2.76 13.17
N GLN A 80 -22.47 2.51 12.20
CA GLN A 80 -23.91 2.50 12.42
C GLN A 80 -24.49 1.15 12.05
N THR A 81 -25.38 0.62 12.88
CA THR A 81 -26.10 -0.64 12.60
C THR A 81 -27.57 -0.33 12.34
N ILE A 82 -28.10 -0.83 11.23
CA ILE A 82 -29.51 -0.67 10.83
C ILE A 82 -30.11 -2.04 10.56
N ILE A 83 -31.24 -2.33 11.22
CA ILE A 83 -32.00 -3.56 10.98
C ILE A 83 -32.83 -3.40 9.71
N VAL A 84 -32.74 -4.36 8.79
CA VAL A 84 -33.55 -4.40 7.56
C VAL A 84 -35.02 -4.62 7.94
N GLN A 85 -35.88 -3.63 7.65
CA GLN A 85 -37.32 -3.67 7.93
C GLN A 85 -38.11 -4.04 6.67
N ASP A 86 -39.10 -3.26 6.25
CA ASP A 86 -39.90 -3.53 5.04
C ASP A 86 -39.35 -2.82 3.79
N SER A 87 -38.57 -1.75 3.96
CA SER A 87 -37.97 -0.99 2.85
C SER A 87 -36.81 -1.74 2.19
N ASN A 88 -36.75 -1.67 0.86
CA ASN A 88 -35.59 -2.11 0.07
C ASN A 88 -34.56 -0.98 -0.12
N VAL A 89 -34.85 0.24 0.33
CA VAL A 89 -33.94 1.39 0.26
C VAL A 89 -33.59 1.85 1.66
N ILE A 90 -32.30 1.91 2.00
CA ILE A 90 -31.79 2.35 3.29
C ILE A 90 -30.66 3.36 3.04
N ASN A 91 -30.93 4.65 3.23
CA ASN A 91 -29.90 5.68 3.15
C ASN A 91 -29.32 5.94 4.55
N VAL A 92 -28.01 6.19 4.63
CA VAL A 92 -27.29 6.32 5.91
C VAL A 92 -26.42 7.57 5.88
N ALA A 93 -26.53 8.40 6.92
CA ALA A 93 -25.60 9.50 7.14
C ALA A 93 -24.69 9.13 8.32
N LEU A 94 -23.42 8.84 8.05
CA LEU A 94 -22.45 8.52 9.09
C LEU A 94 -21.99 9.81 9.79
N LYS A 95 -21.63 9.66 11.08
CA LYS A 95 -21.19 10.78 11.93
C LYS A 95 -19.73 10.59 12.32
N ASP A 96 -19.02 11.69 12.49
CA ASP A 96 -17.63 11.67 12.95
C ASP A 96 -17.50 11.14 14.38
N GLU A 97 -16.38 10.50 14.67
CA GLU A 97 -16.06 9.96 15.98
C GLU A 97 -15.38 11.05 16.84
N SER A 98 -16.12 11.68 17.77
CA SER A 98 -15.54 12.69 18.67
C SER A 98 -14.93 12.05 19.93
N ASN A 99 -13.62 12.28 20.11
CA ASN A 99 -12.81 11.81 21.25
C ASN A 99 -13.30 12.36 22.61
N GLN A 100 -13.59 11.48 23.57
CA GLN A 100 -13.51 11.78 25.00
C GLN A 100 -12.44 10.87 25.64
N LEU A 101 -11.29 11.47 25.96
CA LEU A 101 -10.16 10.84 26.66
C LEU A 101 -10.50 10.63 28.15
N GLN A 102 -10.19 9.44 28.71
CA GLN A 102 -10.01 9.27 30.15
C GLN A 102 -8.52 9.06 30.44
N GLU A 103 -7.96 10.03 31.15
CA GLU A 103 -6.58 10.12 31.62
C GLU A 103 -6.35 9.18 32.81
N VAL A 104 -5.26 8.39 32.79
CA VAL A 104 -4.82 7.59 33.96
C VAL A 104 -3.56 8.20 34.53
N VAL A 105 -3.68 8.78 35.73
CA VAL A 105 -2.57 9.32 36.53
C VAL A 105 -1.83 8.18 37.24
N THR A 106 -0.52 8.11 37.06
CA THR A 106 0.39 7.20 37.77
C THR A 106 0.85 7.81 39.09
N VAL A 107 0.69 7.07 40.21
CA VAL A 107 1.35 7.42 41.48
C VAL A 107 2.16 6.21 41.97
N ALA A 108 3.47 6.44 42.15
CA ALA A 108 4.44 5.50 42.67
C ALA A 108 4.33 5.33 44.20
N TYR A 109 4.57 4.12 44.72
CA TYR A 109 4.88 3.93 46.15
C TYR A 109 5.99 2.91 46.38
N GLY A 110 6.89 3.29 47.30
CA GLY A 110 8.13 2.62 47.65
C GLY A 110 7.99 1.38 48.54
N ILE A 111 9.06 0.60 48.55
CA ILE A 111 9.19 -0.71 49.19
C ILE A 111 9.63 -0.54 50.65
N SER A 112 8.95 -1.21 51.59
CA SER A 112 9.49 -1.50 52.92
C SER A 112 9.44 -3.00 53.22
N ARG A 113 10.59 -3.54 53.62
CA ARG A 113 10.83 -4.96 53.96
C ARG A 113 10.53 -5.23 55.43
N THR A 114 9.93 -6.39 55.73
CA THR A 114 10.14 -7.03 57.04
C THR A 114 10.15 -8.57 56.97
N LYS A 115 10.85 -9.17 57.92
CA LYS A 115 11.50 -10.49 57.91
C LYS A 115 10.62 -11.64 58.43
N ARG A 116 10.86 -12.83 57.84
CA ARG A 116 10.97 -14.21 58.40
C ARG A 116 9.98 -14.69 59.48
N LYS A 117 9.40 -15.89 59.28
CA LYS A 117 9.87 -17.17 59.87
C LYS A 117 9.03 -18.37 59.41
N ALA A 118 9.71 -19.51 59.30
CA ALA A 118 9.24 -20.82 58.84
C ALA A 118 8.48 -21.61 59.93
N ALA A 119 7.62 -22.56 59.53
CA ALA A 119 7.75 -23.99 59.91
C ALA A 119 6.55 -24.88 59.50
N LYS A 120 6.93 -26.06 58.98
CA LYS A 120 6.40 -27.42 59.21
C LYS A 120 5.24 -27.99 58.37
N GLN A 121 5.64 -29.02 57.62
CA GLN A 121 4.90 -30.07 56.93
C GLN A 121 3.98 -30.92 57.83
N SER A 122 2.85 -31.38 57.27
CA SER A 122 2.31 -32.72 57.55
C SER A 122 1.44 -33.25 56.39
N LYS A 123 1.69 -34.52 56.05
CA LYS A 123 1.14 -35.35 54.98
C LYS A 123 -0.35 -35.70 55.13
N SER A 124 -1.07 -35.87 54.01
CA SER A 124 -2.20 -36.82 53.84
C SER A 124 -2.55 -36.91 52.34
N GLN A 125 -2.17 -37.98 51.65
CA GLN A 125 -2.96 -39.19 51.38
C GLN A 125 -3.94 -39.02 50.21
N TYR A 126 -3.57 -39.65 49.09
CA TYR A 126 -4.23 -39.61 47.78
C TYR A 126 -5.38 -40.63 47.74
N THR A 127 -6.57 -40.18 47.34
CA THR A 127 -7.67 -41.03 46.84
C THR A 127 -8.21 -40.40 45.55
N PRO A 128 -8.34 -41.14 44.43
CA PRO A 128 -8.72 -40.57 43.16
C PRO A 128 -10.24 -40.51 43.00
N ALA A 129 -10.75 -39.40 42.46
CA ALA A 129 -12.10 -39.28 41.89
C ALA A 129 -12.12 -38.18 40.81
N PRO A 130 -13.15 -38.15 39.96
CA PRO A 130 -13.14 -38.55 38.56
C PRO A 130 -12.89 -37.39 37.57
N SER A 131 -12.59 -37.73 36.32
CA SER A 131 -12.43 -36.81 35.20
C SER A 131 -13.68 -35.94 34.99
N VAL A 132 -13.56 -34.64 35.30
CA VAL A 132 -14.50 -33.60 34.88
C VAL A 132 -13.79 -32.73 33.87
N THR A 133 -13.99 -33.00 32.58
CA THR A 133 -13.73 -32.04 31.51
C THR A 133 -14.95 -31.13 31.41
N GLU A 134 -15.00 -30.11 32.25
CA GLU A 134 -15.79 -28.91 31.98
C GLU A 134 -14.83 -27.83 31.47
N SER A 135 -15.05 -27.41 30.23
CA SER A 135 -14.37 -26.28 29.59
C SER A 135 -14.74 -24.99 30.31
N VAL A 136 -13.80 -24.41 31.06
CA VAL A 136 -13.95 -23.10 31.69
C VAL A 136 -13.87 -22.02 30.61
N SER A 137 -14.87 -21.13 30.58
CA SER A 137 -14.91 -19.98 29.68
C SER A 137 -13.84 -18.94 30.06
N PRO A 138 -13.17 -18.23 29.13
CA PRO A 138 -11.93 -17.46 29.37
C PRO A 138 -12.06 -16.21 30.26
N LYS A 139 -13.21 -15.98 30.90
CA LYS A 139 -13.52 -14.72 31.61
C LYS A 139 -13.33 -14.75 33.13
N ASN A 140 -13.00 -15.91 33.72
CA ASN A 140 -12.97 -16.11 35.18
C ASN A 140 -11.75 -16.90 35.69
N GLU A 141 -10.57 -16.76 35.06
CA GLU A 141 -9.36 -17.44 35.51
C GLU A 141 -8.69 -16.72 36.71
N PRO A 142 -8.20 -17.45 37.73
CA PRO A 142 -7.38 -16.87 38.79
C PRO A 142 -5.97 -16.52 38.26
N ILE A 143 -5.29 -15.58 38.92
CA ILE A 143 -3.88 -15.32 38.62
C ILE A 143 -2.98 -16.40 39.22
N TYR A 144 -2.01 -16.90 38.45
CA TYR A 144 -1.00 -17.83 38.96
C TYR A 144 0.27 -17.07 39.35
N ILE A 145 0.78 -17.35 40.55
CA ILE A 145 2.02 -16.76 41.07
C ILE A 145 2.95 -17.91 41.45
N VAL A 146 4.17 -17.97 40.91
CA VAL A 146 5.14 -19.03 41.20
C VAL A 146 6.43 -18.42 41.70
N ASP A 147 6.85 -18.77 42.91
CA ASP A 147 8.02 -18.19 43.61
C ASP A 147 8.03 -16.65 43.66
N GLY A 148 6.83 -16.04 43.64
CA GLY A 148 6.64 -14.60 43.63
C GLY A 148 6.57 -13.96 42.24
N VAL A 149 6.69 -14.73 41.16
CA VAL A 149 6.56 -14.26 39.77
C VAL A 149 5.15 -14.56 39.26
N ALA A 150 4.45 -13.58 38.69
CA ALA A 150 3.15 -13.82 38.05
C ALA A 150 3.35 -14.52 36.71
N ILE A 151 2.64 -15.63 36.50
CA ILE A 151 2.76 -16.47 35.31
C ILE A 151 1.39 -16.68 34.65
N LYS A 152 1.41 -16.99 33.37
CA LYS A 152 0.21 -17.31 32.57
C LYS A 152 -0.20 -18.78 32.76
N ALA A 153 -1.45 -19.10 32.42
CA ALA A 153 -2.00 -20.44 32.59
C ALA A 153 -1.26 -21.52 31.78
N ASP A 154 -0.78 -21.17 30.58
CA ASP A 154 0.04 -22.03 29.73
C ASP A 154 1.44 -22.29 30.32
N GLN A 155 2.03 -21.27 30.97
CA GLN A 155 3.28 -21.42 31.72
C GLN A 155 3.08 -22.31 32.94
N MET A 156 1.97 -22.15 33.67
CA MET A 156 1.62 -23.01 34.80
C MET A 156 1.52 -24.47 34.36
N ALA A 157 0.85 -24.74 33.25
CA ALA A 157 0.65 -26.09 32.73
C ALA A 157 1.96 -26.83 32.39
N LYS A 158 3.08 -26.11 32.26
CA LYS A 158 4.41 -26.66 31.96
C LYS A 158 5.31 -26.82 33.18
N ILE A 159 4.89 -26.35 34.35
CA ILE A 159 5.65 -26.58 35.58
C ILE A 159 5.56 -28.06 35.93
N ASN A 160 6.73 -28.66 36.18
CA ASN A 160 6.82 -30.04 36.61
C ASN A 160 6.23 -30.17 38.03
N PRO A 161 5.19 -30.98 38.25
CA PRO A 161 4.56 -31.12 39.56
C PRO A 161 5.50 -31.60 40.67
N ASN A 162 6.57 -32.33 40.31
CA ASN A 162 7.56 -32.82 41.28
C ASN A 162 8.42 -31.70 41.89
N ASP A 163 8.46 -30.55 41.24
CA ASP A 163 9.26 -29.40 41.66
C ASP A 163 8.47 -28.47 42.60
N ILE A 164 7.17 -28.73 42.80
CA ILE A 164 6.32 -27.96 43.69
C ILE A 164 6.54 -28.39 45.15
N ASP A 165 6.76 -27.41 46.03
CA ASP A 165 6.87 -27.59 47.49
C ASP A 165 5.54 -27.25 48.20
N ASP A 166 4.86 -26.18 47.79
CA ASP A 166 3.57 -25.74 48.37
C ASP A 166 2.66 -25.07 47.34
N VAL A 167 1.33 -25.16 47.53
CA VAL A 167 0.31 -24.46 46.73
C VAL A 167 -0.73 -23.85 47.65
N LYS A 168 -0.90 -22.54 47.56
CA LYS A 168 -1.87 -21.76 48.33
C LYS A 168 -2.86 -21.06 47.42
N VAL A 169 -4.15 -21.33 47.62
CA VAL A 169 -5.23 -20.64 46.91
C VAL A 169 -5.74 -19.50 47.79
N LEU A 170 -5.69 -18.28 47.25
CA LEU A 170 -6.24 -17.06 47.86
C LEU A 170 -7.54 -16.70 47.15
N LYS A 171 -8.58 -16.41 47.92
CA LYS A 171 -9.90 -16.02 47.41
C LYS A 171 -10.24 -14.58 47.81
N ASP A 172 -11.03 -13.94 46.95
CA ASP A 172 -11.69 -12.66 47.21
C ASP A 172 -10.72 -11.57 47.71
N GLU A 173 -11.06 -10.87 48.79
CA GLU A 173 -10.32 -9.73 49.33
C GLU A 173 -8.86 -10.05 49.70
N SER A 174 -8.56 -11.31 50.09
CA SER A 174 -7.21 -11.71 50.45
C SER A 174 -6.24 -11.73 49.25
N ALA A 175 -6.74 -12.07 48.07
CA ALA A 175 -5.94 -12.10 46.85
C ALA A 175 -5.72 -10.68 46.31
N ILE A 176 -6.77 -9.85 46.34
CA ILE A 176 -6.74 -8.44 45.92
C ILE A 176 -5.78 -7.63 46.81
N SER A 177 -5.77 -7.89 48.13
CA SER A 177 -4.88 -7.18 49.07
C SER A 177 -3.39 -7.38 48.79
N ILE A 178 -3.02 -8.49 48.15
CA ILE A 178 -1.61 -8.86 47.88
C ILE A 178 -1.22 -8.59 46.42
N TYR A 179 -2.12 -8.84 45.46
CA TYR A 179 -1.81 -8.80 44.02
C TYR A 179 -2.64 -7.79 43.22
N GLY A 180 -3.46 -6.97 43.89
CA GLY A 180 -4.29 -5.94 43.28
C GLY A 180 -5.45 -6.49 42.44
N ASN A 181 -6.08 -5.62 41.64
CA ASN A 181 -7.28 -5.95 40.87
C ASN A 181 -7.10 -7.11 39.86
N LYS A 182 -5.87 -7.47 39.51
CA LYS A 182 -5.59 -8.64 38.65
C LYS A 182 -5.93 -9.97 39.31
N ALA A 183 -6.05 -9.99 40.65
CA ALA A 183 -6.47 -11.14 41.42
C ALA A 183 -7.94 -11.07 41.86
N ALA A 184 -8.77 -10.25 41.19
CA ALA A 184 -10.20 -10.14 41.49
C ALA A 184 -10.95 -11.48 41.42
N ASN A 185 -10.45 -12.41 40.59
CA ASN A 185 -10.97 -13.78 40.46
C ASN A 185 -10.20 -14.81 41.30
N GLY A 186 -9.42 -14.35 42.29
CA GLY A 186 -8.55 -15.17 43.13
C GLY A 186 -7.12 -15.30 42.61
N ALA A 187 -6.22 -15.84 43.45
CA ALA A 187 -4.83 -16.10 43.11
C ALA A 187 -4.41 -17.50 43.56
N VAL A 188 -3.67 -18.22 42.72
CA VAL A 188 -3.02 -19.50 43.05
C VAL A 188 -1.53 -19.24 43.19
N VAL A 189 -1.02 -19.31 44.42
CA VAL A 189 0.39 -19.07 44.75
C VAL A 189 1.09 -20.40 44.95
N ILE A 190 2.13 -20.66 44.15
CA ILE A 190 2.91 -21.89 44.12
C ILE A 190 4.33 -21.55 44.60
N VAL A 191 4.85 -22.36 45.51
CA VAL A 191 6.24 -22.31 45.95
C VAL A 191 6.93 -23.56 45.44
N THR A 192 8.07 -23.42 44.78
CA THR A 192 8.85 -24.54 44.27
C THR A 192 10.03 -24.88 45.18
N LYS A 193 10.47 -26.14 45.13
CA LYS A 193 11.66 -26.62 45.83
C LYS A 193 12.85 -25.80 45.36
N ASP A 194 13.65 -25.31 46.31
CA ASP A 194 14.82 -24.45 46.04
C ASP A 194 14.52 -23.10 45.34
N GLY A 195 13.25 -22.72 45.16
CA GLY A 195 12.85 -21.47 44.53
C GLY A 195 13.32 -21.36 43.08
N LEU A 196 13.09 -22.42 42.29
CA LEU A 196 13.59 -22.58 40.92
C LEU A 196 13.24 -21.43 39.98
N TYR A 197 12.13 -20.74 40.22
CA TYR A 197 11.62 -19.69 39.34
C TYR A 197 11.70 -18.28 39.96
N LYS A 198 12.33 -18.17 41.13
CA LYS A 198 12.49 -16.90 41.84
C LYS A 198 13.38 -15.94 41.06
N ASN A 199 12.93 -14.69 40.92
CA ASN A 199 13.63 -13.61 40.22
C ASN A 199 13.87 -13.85 38.71
N LEU A 200 13.19 -14.81 38.08
CA LEU A 200 13.25 -14.94 36.62
C LEU A 200 12.35 -13.88 35.96
N THR A 201 12.86 -13.26 34.91
CA THR A 201 12.03 -12.49 33.97
C THR A 201 11.11 -13.43 33.19
N GLU A 202 10.05 -12.89 32.58
CA GLU A 202 9.09 -13.69 31.79
C GLU A 202 9.80 -14.48 30.66
N GLN A 203 10.79 -13.86 30.01
CA GLN A 203 11.57 -14.50 28.93
C GLN A 203 12.48 -15.62 29.44
N GLU A 204 13.12 -15.44 30.59
CA GLU A 204 13.96 -16.47 31.21
C GLU A 204 13.11 -17.66 31.71
N LEU A 205 11.90 -17.38 32.18
CA LEU A 205 10.93 -18.38 32.57
C LEU A 205 10.46 -19.22 31.37
N ASP A 206 10.09 -18.57 30.26
CA ASP A 206 9.68 -19.26 29.02
C ASP A 206 10.79 -20.19 28.50
N LYS A 207 12.03 -19.69 28.49
CA LYS A 207 13.21 -20.48 28.10
C LYS A 207 13.42 -21.68 29.02
N LYS A 208 13.24 -21.50 30.33
CA LYS A 208 13.42 -22.57 31.32
C LYS A 208 12.31 -23.62 31.27
N LEU A 209 11.10 -23.24 30.90
CA LEU A 209 9.95 -24.13 30.74
C LEU A 209 9.86 -24.75 29.32
N ASN A 210 10.85 -24.51 28.46
CA ASN A 210 10.85 -24.92 27.05
C ASN A 210 9.55 -24.51 26.33
N ILE A 211 9.02 -23.34 26.66
CA ILE A 211 7.83 -22.79 26.01
C ILE A 211 8.30 -22.12 24.74
N ILE A 212 8.06 -22.79 23.61
CA ILE A 212 8.11 -22.15 22.30
C ILE A 212 6.90 -21.23 22.23
N ARG A 213 7.08 -19.97 22.62
CA ARG A 213 6.11 -18.96 22.22
C ARG A 213 6.26 -18.82 20.71
N LEU A 214 5.25 -19.26 19.99
CA LEU A 214 4.93 -18.60 18.73
C LEU A 214 4.73 -17.14 19.16
N ASN A 215 5.76 -16.31 18.95
CA ASN A 215 5.56 -14.88 19.02
C ASN A 215 4.30 -14.63 18.18
N PRO A 216 3.28 -13.90 18.68
CA PRO A 216 2.31 -13.32 17.75
C PRO A 216 3.18 -12.68 16.69
N VAL A 217 2.96 -13.05 15.43
CA VAL A 217 3.72 -12.51 14.30
C VAL A 217 3.80 -11.02 14.57
N GLN A 218 4.97 -10.54 15.01
CA GLN A 218 5.32 -9.15 14.86
C GLN A 218 5.06 -8.95 13.38
N PRO A 219 4.18 -8.01 12.96
CA PRO A 219 4.03 -7.74 11.54
C PRO A 219 5.46 -7.67 11.00
N ALA A 220 5.77 -8.60 10.09
CA ALA A 220 7.14 -8.85 9.65
C ALA A 220 7.74 -7.48 9.35
N GLN A 221 8.85 -7.16 10.02
CA GLN A 221 9.47 -5.84 9.92
C GLN A 221 9.72 -5.59 8.43
N GLU A 222 8.91 -4.72 7.82
CA GLU A 222 9.03 -4.39 6.41
C GLU A 222 10.39 -3.72 6.22
N ASP A 223 11.17 -4.23 5.26
CA ASP A 223 12.55 -3.81 5.05
C ASP A 223 12.59 -2.74 3.96
N TYR A 224 12.99 -1.52 4.34
CA TYR A 224 13.06 -0.39 3.44
C TYR A 224 14.51 -0.01 3.22
N ASP A 225 14.91 0.16 1.97
CA ASP A 225 16.22 0.71 1.67
C ASP A 225 16.30 2.14 2.19
N THR A 226 17.26 2.38 3.09
CA THR A 226 17.62 3.72 3.56
C THR A 226 18.23 4.50 2.41
N PHE A 227 17.85 5.76 2.26
CA PHE A 227 18.41 6.64 1.25
C PHE A 227 18.75 8.01 1.86
N VAL A 228 19.67 8.71 1.23
CA VAL A 228 20.07 10.07 1.64
C VAL A 228 19.36 11.07 0.73
N GLU A 229 18.57 11.96 1.33
CA GLU A 229 17.88 13.03 0.62
C GLU A 229 18.87 13.87 -0.21
N ASN A 230 18.48 14.22 -1.44
CA ASN A 230 19.29 15.04 -2.32
C ASN A 230 19.62 16.40 -1.68
N ALA A 231 20.91 16.64 -1.46
CA ALA A 231 21.43 17.90 -0.94
C ALA A 231 21.36 19.02 -2.00
N PHE A 232 21.49 20.27 -1.55
CA PHE A 232 21.69 21.40 -2.45
C PHE A 232 23.06 21.36 -3.11
N GLU A 233 23.07 21.51 -4.43
CA GLU A 233 24.27 21.56 -5.26
C GLU A 233 24.41 22.94 -5.91
N SER A 234 25.66 23.41 -6.08
CA SER A 234 25.92 24.66 -6.79
C SER A 234 26.08 24.40 -8.29
N PRO A 235 25.42 25.18 -9.17
CA PRO A 235 25.67 25.10 -10.61
C PRO A 235 27.12 25.39 -11.02
N LYS A 236 27.92 26.02 -10.15
CA LYS A 236 29.33 26.31 -10.41
C LYS A 236 30.23 25.07 -10.35
N THR A 237 29.87 24.09 -9.51
CA THR A 237 30.65 22.86 -9.31
C THR A 237 29.95 21.62 -9.82
N ALA A 238 28.61 21.61 -9.82
CA ALA A 238 27.77 20.58 -10.40
C ALA A 238 26.73 21.25 -11.31
N PRO A 239 27.11 21.65 -12.55
CA PRO A 239 26.21 22.36 -13.46
C PRO A 239 25.06 21.50 -13.99
N LEU A 240 25.20 20.16 -13.96
CA LEU A 240 24.28 19.22 -14.60
C LEU A 240 23.61 18.31 -13.57
N SER A 241 22.27 18.29 -13.58
CA SER A 241 21.46 17.29 -12.88
C SER A 241 20.87 16.32 -13.89
N THR A 242 21.13 15.02 -13.74
CA THR A 242 20.67 13.98 -14.68
C THR A 242 19.88 12.92 -13.92
N PHE A 243 18.73 12.50 -14.46
CA PHE A 243 17.89 11.47 -13.85
C PHE A 243 17.07 10.71 -14.92
N SER A 244 16.68 9.48 -14.59
CA SER A 244 15.71 8.70 -15.38
C SER A 244 14.28 9.14 -15.05
N ILE A 245 13.37 8.96 -16.01
CA ILE A 245 11.93 9.25 -15.79
C ILE A 245 11.15 8.06 -15.21
N ASP A 246 11.87 7.00 -14.89
CA ASP A 246 11.31 5.76 -14.41
C ASP A 246 10.75 5.98 -13.00
N VAL A 247 9.43 6.08 -12.90
CA VAL A 247 8.73 6.40 -11.67
C VAL A 247 7.67 5.37 -11.37
N ASP A 248 7.74 4.84 -10.16
CA ASP A 248 6.76 3.93 -9.59
C ASP A 248 5.69 4.70 -8.81
N ASN A 249 4.67 3.97 -8.37
CA ASN A 249 3.54 4.52 -7.62
C ASN A 249 3.32 3.80 -6.29
N ALA A 250 4.19 2.85 -5.94
CA ALA A 250 4.00 1.91 -4.85
C ALA A 250 4.16 2.57 -3.47
N SER A 251 5.07 3.53 -3.35
CA SER A 251 5.29 4.26 -2.10
C SER A 251 4.02 4.96 -1.63
N TYR A 252 3.27 5.62 -2.51
CA TYR A 252 2.06 6.33 -2.10
C TYR A 252 0.94 5.40 -1.60
N THR A 253 0.71 4.27 -2.29
CA THR A 253 -0.30 3.30 -1.86
C THR A 253 0.08 2.70 -0.50
N ASN A 254 1.38 2.48 -0.26
CA ASN A 254 1.89 2.02 1.02
C ASN A 254 1.75 3.08 2.14
N ILE A 255 2.08 4.34 1.88
CA ILE A 255 1.87 5.47 2.80
C ILE A 255 0.38 5.59 3.15
N ARG A 256 -0.49 5.58 2.14
CA ARG A 256 -1.95 5.61 2.33
C ARG A 256 -2.40 4.47 3.24
N ARG A 257 -1.88 3.26 3.07
CA ARG A 257 -2.19 2.09 3.90
C ARG A 257 -1.83 2.33 5.37
N PHE A 258 -0.62 2.83 5.66
CA PHE A 258 -0.20 3.15 7.03
C PHE A 258 -1.11 4.20 7.66
N LEU A 259 -1.34 5.31 6.97
CA LEU A 259 -2.18 6.40 7.45
C LEU A 259 -3.63 5.96 7.70
N ASN A 260 -4.23 5.20 6.77
CA ASN A 260 -5.59 4.65 6.94
C ASN A 260 -5.68 3.64 8.10
N SER A 261 -4.57 3.01 8.48
CA SER A 261 -4.51 2.06 9.60
C SER A 261 -4.19 2.74 10.93
N GLY A 262 -4.04 4.08 10.95
CA GLY A 262 -3.59 4.84 12.12
C GLY A 262 -2.18 4.48 12.57
N GLN A 263 -1.33 4.04 11.64
CA GLN A 263 0.06 3.65 11.90
C GLN A 263 1.02 4.76 11.47
N GLU A 264 2.15 4.85 12.17
CA GLU A 264 3.26 5.73 11.77
C GLU A 264 3.83 5.25 10.43
N VAL A 265 4.10 6.20 9.53
CA VAL A 265 4.72 5.92 8.24
C VAL A 265 6.24 5.84 8.44
N PRO A 266 6.90 4.69 8.15
CA PRO A 266 8.35 4.61 8.19
C PRO A 266 8.97 5.63 7.23
N LYS A 267 9.95 6.41 7.68
CA LYS A 267 10.59 7.46 6.86
C LYS A 267 11.19 6.90 5.57
N ASP A 268 11.79 5.72 5.67
CA ASP A 268 12.40 5.01 4.54
C ASP A 268 11.37 4.41 3.58
N ALA A 269 10.06 4.44 3.90
CA ALA A 269 8.99 4.08 2.98
C ALA A 269 8.60 5.22 2.03
N VAL A 270 9.05 6.45 2.30
CA VAL A 270 8.55 7.66 1.65
C VAL A 270 9.42 8.03 0.45
N ARG A 271 8.98 7.66 -0.75
CA ARG A 271 9.57 8.05 -2.04
C ARG A 271 8.73 9.18 -2.63
N VAL A 272 9.23 10.40 -2.55
CA VAL A 272 8.41 11.59 -2.84
C VAL A 272 8.13 11.78 -4.33
N GLU A 273 9.05 11.34 -5.19
CA GLU A 273 8.82 11.25 -6.62
C GLU A 273 7.63 10.35 -6.94
N GLU A 274 7.50 9.19 -6.28
CA GLU A 274 6.38 8.28 -6.49
C GLU A 274 5.07 8.86 -5.96
N MET A 275 5.11 9.57 -4.82
CA MET A 275 3.95 10.29 -4.30
C MET A 275 3.47 11.35 -5.30
N VAL A 276 4.37 12.17 -5.82
CA VAL A 276 4.02 13.23 -6.79
C VAL A 276 3.47 12.61 -8.08
N ASN A 277 4.05 11.51 -8.55
CA ASN A 277 3.68 10.86 -9.83
C ASN A 277 2.46 9.91 -9.73
N PHE A 278 2.02 9.56 -8.53
CA PHE A 278 0.76 8.87 -8.31
C PHE A 278 -0.45 9.66 -8.86
N PHE A 279 -0.40 10.98 -8.76
CA PHE A 279 -1.49 11.86 -9.17
C PHE A 279 -1.38 12.29 -10.63
N LYS A 280 -2.53 12.56 -11.25
CA LYS A 280 -2.61 13.11 -12.61
C LYS A 280 -2.70 14.63 -12.59
N TYR A 281 -2.02 15.23 -13.55
CA TYR A 281 -1.95 16.66 -13.82
C TYR A 281 -2.40 16.93 -15.25
N ASN A 282 -2.91 18.13 -15.53
CA ASN A 282 -3.47 18.47 -16.82
C ASN A 282 -2.42 19.13 -17.74
N TYR A 283 -1.43 18.34 -18.13
CA TYR A 283 -0.38 18.81 -19.01
C TYR A 283 -0.82 18.86 -20.49
N PRO A 284 -0.47 19.92 -21.23
CA PRO A 284 -0.71 20.02 -22.67
C PRO A 284 -0.14 18.82 -23.44
N GLN A 285 -0.89 18.29 -24.41
CA GLN A 285 -0.41 17.25 -25.32
C GLN A 285 0.72 17.77 -26.24
N PRO A 286 1.66 16.91 -26.69
CA PRO A 286 2.68 17.28 -27.66
C PRO A 286 2.10 17.82 -28.97
N LYS A 287 2.70 18.89 -29.50
CA LYS A 287 2.28 19.55 -30.75
C LYS A 287 3.21 19.28 -31.94
N ASN A 288 4.37 18.70 -31.67
CA ASN A 288 5.52 18.61 -32.58
C ASN A 288 5.67 17.16 -33.09
N GLU A 289 6.74 16.86 -33.85
CA GLU A 289 7.05 15.46 -34.20
C GLU A 289 7.40 14.57 -33.00
N HIS A 290 7.72 15.18 -31.86
CA HIS A 290 8.12 14.47 -30.65
C HIS A 290 6.91 13.88 -29.92
N PRO A 291 7.01 12.65 -29.38
CA PRO A 291 5.88 11.98 -28.75
C PRO A 291 5.58 12.48 -27.33
N PHE A 292 6.15 13.60 -26.89
CA PHE A 292 5.90 14.15 -25.55
C PHE A 292 6.10 15.66 -25.51
N SER A 293 5.42 16.32 -24.57
CA SER A 293 5.60 17.74 -24.28
C SER A 293 6.33 17.93 -22.95
N ILE A 294 7.09 19.03 -22.82
CA ILE A 294 7.78 19.42 -21.59
C ILE A 294 7.17 20.73 -21.11
N ASN A 295 6.61 20.72 -19.91
CA ASN A 295 5.87 21.83 -19.33
C ASN A 295 6.59 22.30 -18.07
N THR A 296 6.94 23.57 -18.00
CA THR A 296 7.74 24.11 -16.90
C THR A 296 7.04 25.28 -16.24
N GLU A 297 7.09 25.33 -14.92
CA GLU A 297 6.52 26.42 -14.13
C GLU A 297 7.39 26.69 -12.90
N VAL A 298 7.57 27.96 -12.56
CA VAL A 298 8.39 28.39 -11.42
C VAL A 298 7.56 29.26 -10.49
N SER A 299 7.53 28.92 -9.22
CA SER A 299 6.86 29.73 -8.18
C SER A 299 7.63 29.73 -6.86
N ASP A 300 7.12 30.44 -5.87
CA ASP A 300 7.68 30.50 -4.52
C ASP A 300 7.57 29.13 -3.84
N SER A 301 8.60 28.76 -3.06
CA SER A 301 8.54 27.57 -2.21
C SER A 301 7.66 27.83 -0.99
N PRO A 302 6.70 26.95 -0.67
CA PRO A 302 5.83 27.16 0.48
C PRO A 302 6.52 26.85 1.82
N TRP A 303 7.59 26.05 1.82
CA TRP A 303 8.31 25.66 3.05
C TRP A 303 9.65 26.39 3.26
N ASN A 304 10.10 27.17 2.28
CA ASN A 304 11.30 28.02 2.35
C ASN A 304 11.05 29.30 1.54
N SER A 305 10.57 30.37 2.18
CA SER A 305 10.02 31.56 1.49
C SER A 305 11.00 32.31 0.56
N GLN A 306 12.31 32.12 0.73
CA GLN A 306 13.33 32.74 -0.12
C GLN A 306 13.73 31.85 -1.32
N ASN A 307 13.26 30.61 -1.33
CA ASN A 307 13.53 29.63 -2.38
C ASN A 307 12.38 29.60 -3.40
N LYS A 308 12.66 29.01 -4.55
CA LYS A 308 11.70 28.78 -5.62
C LYS A 308 11.52 27.28 -5.84
N ILE A 309 10.34 26.88 -6.29
CA ILE A 309 10.10 25.55 -6.83
C ILE A 309 9.97 25.65 -8.34
N LEU A 310 10.74 24.83 -9.05
CA LEU A 310 10.60 24.58 -10.48
C LEU A 310 9.92 23.25 -10.67
N LYS A 311 8.72 23.26 -11.25
CA LYS A 311 8.00 22.07 -11.71
C LYS A 311 8.34 21.78 -13.17
N ILE A 312 8.67 20.53 -13.47
CA ILE A 312 8.87 20.01 -14.82
C ILE A 312 7.90 18.84 -15.02
N GLY A 313 6.90 19.06 -15.85
CA GLY A 313 5.87 18.08 -16.20
C GLY A 313 6.02 17.57 -17.63
N LEU A 314 6.17 16.27 -17.79
CA LEU A 314 6.18 15.57 -19.07
C LEU A 314 4.80 15.01 -19.36
N GLN A 315 4.34 15.15 -20.60
CA GLN A 315 3.12 14.50 -21.09
C GLN A 315 3.41 13.69 -22.34
N GLY A 316 3.32 12.37 -22.22
CA GLY A 316 3.36 11.45 -23.34
C GLY A 316 2.11 11.60 -24.22
N LYS A 317 2.29 11.43 -25.53
CA LYS A 317 1.21 11.51 -26.51
C LYS A 317 0.11 10.49 -26.17
N ASN A 318 -1.11 10.98 -26.07
CA ASN A 318 -2.29 10.14 -25.96
C ASN A 318 -2.59 9.51 -27.33
N ILE A 319 -2.57 8.18 -27.39
CA ILE A 319 -2.96 7.40 -28.57
C ILE A 319 -4.37 6.87 -28.29
N PRO A 320 -5.37 7.18 -29.14
CA PRO A 320 -6.71 6.67 -28.97
C PRO A 320 -6.73 5.14 -28.83
N THR A 321 -7.56 4.63 -27.93
CA THR A 321 -7.60 3.20 -27.60
C THR A 321 -7.94 2.31 -28.79
N ASP A 322 -8.72 2.82 -29.75
CA ASP A 322 -9.09 2.09 -30.96
C ASP A 322 -7.92 1.92 -31.94
N ASP A 323 -6.92 2.80 -31.85
CA ASP A 323 -5.72 2.75 -32.70
C ASP A 323 -4.63 1.85 -32.09
N LEU A 324 -4.84 1.33 -30.88
CA LEU A 324 -3.87 0.46 -30.22
C LEU A 324 -3.81 -0.93 -30.88
N PRO A 325 -2.62 -1.53 -31.05
CA PRO A 325 -2.51 -2.91 -31.52
C PRO A 325 -3.29 -3.93 -30.68
N ALA A 326 -3.69 -5.05 -31.28
CA ALA A 326 -4.38 -6.12 -30.56
C ALA A 326 -3.51 -6.71 -29.45
N SER A 327 -4.12 -7.07 -28.32
CA SER A 327 -3.43 -7.65 -27.16
C SER A 327 -3.67 -9.16 -27.02
N ASN A 328 -2.62 -9.90 -26.70
CA ASN A 328 -2.64 -11.28 -26.24
C ASN A 328 -2.15 -11.30 -24.80
N LEU A 329 -3.09 -11.43 -23.86
CA LEU A 329 -2.85 -11.35 -22.43
C LEU A 329 -2.96 -12.74 -21.80
N VAL A 330 -1.99 -13.10 -20.97
CA VAL A 330 -2.07 -14.31 -20.14
C VAL A 330 -2.12 -13.89 -18.68
N PHE A 331 -3.25 -14.09 -18.03
CA PHE A 331 -3.40 -13.84 -16.59
C PHE A 331 -2.79 -15.02 -15.84
N LEU A 332 -1.67 -14.79 -15.18
CA LEU A 332 -1.01 -15.73 -14.30
C LEU A 332 -1.39 -15.42 -12.86
N ILE A 333 -2.35 -16.18 -12.32
CA ILE A 333 -3.01 -15.87 -11.04
C ILE A 333 -2.53 -16.84 -9.96
N ASP A 334 -2.07 -16.27 -8.85
CA ASP A 334 -1.83 -17.02 -7.62
C ASP A 334 -3.16 -17.40 -6.97
N VAL A 335 -3.34 -18.71 -6.74
CA VAL A 335 -4.50 -19.25 -6.03
C VAL A 335 -4.05 -20.09 -4.82
N SER A 336 -2.86 -19.84 -4.30
CA SER A 336 -2.36 -20.51 -3.08
C SER A 336 -3.22 -20.20 -1.86
N GLY A 337 -3.08 -21.00 -0.80
CA GLY A 337 -3.85 -20.82 0.43
C GLY A 337 -3.67 -19.44 1.09
N SER A 338 -2.52 -18.77 0.91
CA SER A 338 -2.29 -17.43 1.46
C SER A 338 -3.16 -16.36 0.79
N MET A 339 -3.72 -16.64 -0.39
CA MET A 339 -4.56 -15.72 -1.15
C MET A 339 -6.03 -15.71 -0.69
N GLU A 340 -6.41 -16.46 0.34
CA GLU A 340 -7.81 -16.59 0.81
C GLU A 340 -8.39 -15.27 1.35
N ASP A 341 -7.55 -14.39 1.90
CA ASP A 341 -7.98 -13.13 2.52
C ASP A 341 -8.72 -12.20 1.55
N MET A 342 -9.66 -11.41 2.09
CA MET A 342 -10.54 -10.53 1.30
C MET A 342 -9.79 -9.47 0.48
N THR A 343 -8.63 -9.04 0.94
CA THR A 343 -7.75 -8.08 0.24
C THR A 343 -6.83 -8.75 -0.79
N LYS A 344 -6.97 -10.07 -1.02
CA LYS A 344 -6.15 -10.89 -1.94
C LYS A 344 -6.97 -11.47 -3.09
N LEU A 345 -7.19 -12.78 -3.19
CA LEU A 345 -7.88 -13.40 -4.33
C LEU A 345 -9.27 -12.82 -4.59
N PRO A 346 -10.12 -12.53 -3.58
CA PRO A 346 -11.40 -11.87 -3.81
C PRO A 346 -11.24 -10.48 -4.45
N LEU A 347 -10.32 -9.64 -3.97
CA LEU A 347 -10.02 -8.34 -4.57
C LEU A 347 -9.43 -8.51 -5.98
N LEU A 348 -8.52 -9.46 -6.19
CA LEU A 348 -7.91 -9.80 -7.47
C LEU A 348 -8.97 -10.19 -8.51
N LYS A 349 -9.94 -11.03 -8.13
CA LYS A 349 -11.05 -11.37 -9.04
C LYS A 349 -11.82 -10.12 -9.46
N GLN A 350 -12.10 -9.20 -8.55
CA GLN A 350 -12.82 -7.96 -8.87
C GLN A 350 -11.97 -7.00 -9.73
N SER A 351 -10.67 -6.88 -9.44
CA SER A 351 -9.75 -6.06 -10.22
C SER A 351 -9.59 -6.59 -11.65
N MET A 352 -9.46 -7.91 -11.83
CA MET A 352 -9.37 -8.52 -13.16
C MET A 352 -10.66 -8.37 -13.95
N LYS A 353 -11.84 -8.35 -13.30
CA LYS A 353 -13.11 -8.05 -14.00
C LYS A 353 -13.13 -6.64 -14.58
N ILE A 354 -12.52 -5.66 -13.90
CA ILE A 354 -12.36 -4.30 -14.42
C ILE A 354 -11.53 -4.37 -15.72
N LEU A 355 -10.38 -5.05 -15.70
CA LEU A 355 -9.56 -5.24 -16.90
C LEU A 355 -10.31 -5.96 -18.03
N VAL A 356 -11.07 -7.02 -17.72
CA VAL A 356 -11.85 -7.76 -18.73
C VAL A 356 -12.91 -6.89 -19.40
N ASN A 357 -13.51 -5.96 -18.66
CA ASN A 357 -14.46 -5.01 -19.23
C ASN A 357 -13.82 -4.05 -20.23
N GLU A 358 -12.53 -3.80 -20.09
CA GLU A 358 -11.74 -2.95 -20.97
C GLU A 358 -11.28 -3.67 -22.26
N LEU A 359 -11.41 -5.00 -22.35
CA LEU A 359 -10.98 -5.75 -23.54
C LEU A 359 -11.85 -5.47 -24.77
N ARG A 360 -11.20 -5.47 -25.94
CA ARG A 360 -11.82 -5.32 -27.26
C ARG A 360 -12.01 -6.68 -27.94
N PRO A 361 -12.85 -6.78 -28.99
CA PRO A 361 -13.09 -8.04 -29.68
C PRO A 361 -11.85 -8.70 -30.30
N ASN A 362 -10.85 -7.89 -30.70
CA ASN A 362 -9.59 -8.35 -31.28
C ASN A 362 -8.54 -8.75 -30.22
N ASP A 363 -8.77 -8.45 -28.94
CA ASP A 363 -7.89 -8.87 -27.86
C ASP A 363 -8.17 -10.33 -27.47
N LYS A 364 -7.20 -11.00 -26.84
CA LYS A 364 -7.31 -12.37 -26.33
C LYS A 364 -6.84 -12.44 -24.88
N VAL A 365 -7.50 -13.31 -24.10
CA VAL A 365 -7.12 -13.64 -22.73
C VAL A 365 -7.04 -15.15 -22.55
N ALA A 366 -5.96 -15.63 -21.92
CA ALA A 366 -5.89 -16.94 -21.30
C ALA A 366 -5.71 -16.77 -19.79
N ILE A 367 -6.18 -17.75 -19.00
CA ILE A 367 -5.99 -17.77 -17.54
C ILE A 367 -5.19 -19.01 -17.16
N VAL A 368 -4.05 -18.77 -16.53
CA VAL A 368 -3.19 -19.75 -15.90
C VAL A 368 -3.22 -19.51 -14.41
N VAL A 369 -3.36 -20.56 -13.62
CA VAL A 369 -3.25 -20.48 -12.17
C VAL A 369 -2.05 -21.28 -11.70
N TYR A 370 -1.53 -20.88 -10.54
CA TYR A 370 -0.57 -21.68 -9.82
C TYR A 370 -0.92 -21.73 -8.34
N ALA A 371 -0.79 -22.94 -7.80
CA ALA A 371 -0.77 -23.26 -6.39
C ALA A 371 0.10 -24.51 -6.26
N GLY A 372 -0.37 -25.64 -5.73
CA GLY A 372 0.45 -26.86 -5.63
C GLY A 372 0.92 -27.41 -7.00
N ALA A 373 0.24 -27.00 -8.08
CA ALA A 373 0.64 -27.23 -9.47
C ALA A 373 0.21 -26.03 -10.33
N ALA A 374 0.81 -25.91 -11.53
CA ALA A 374 0.39 -24.96 -12.55
C ALA A 374 -0.69 -25.57 -13.45
N GLY A 375 -1.70 -24.79 -13.83
CA GLY A 375 -2.79 -25.25 -14.69
C GLY A 375 -3.44 -24.14 -15.50
N MET A 376 -3.87 -24.47 -16.72
CA MET A 376 -4.67 -23.57 -17.56
C MET A 376 -6.15 -23.71 -17.18
N VAL A 377 -6.76 -22.63 -16.72
CA VAL A 377 -8.18 -22.55 -16.36
C VAL A 377 -9.04 -22.08 -17.53
N LEU A 378 -8.48 -21.20 -18.35
CA LEU A 378 -9.15 -20.68 -19.55
C LEU A 378 -8.17 -20.69 -20.73
N PRO A 379 -8.49 -21.39 -21.84
CA PRO A 379 -7.70 -21.30 -23.06
C PRO A 379 -7.83 -19.90 -23.69
N PRO A 380 -6.95 -19.53 -24.64
CA PRO A 380 -7.02 -18.24 -25.33
C PRO A 380 -8.43 -17.95 -25.86
N THR A 381 -9.07 -16.95 -25.28
CA THR A 381 -10.48 -16.60 -25.47
C THR A 381 -10.57 -15.15 -25.94
N SER A 382 -11.46 -14.82 -26.88
CA SER A 382 -11.62 -13.45 -27.37
C SER A 382 -12.12 -12.51 -26.28
N GLY A 383 -11.62 -11.27 -26.27
CA GLY A 383 -12.10 -10.20 -25.39
C GLY A 383 -13.58 -9.84 -25.58
N ASN A 384 -14.22 -10.29 -26.66
CA ASN A 384 -15.68 -10.19 -26.83
C ASN A 384 -16.45 -11.15 -25.92
N GLU A 385 -15.83 -12.25 -25.50
CA GLU A 385 -16.45 -13.29 -24.66
C GLU A 385 -16.32 -12.99 -23.16
N LYS A 386 -16.57 -11.72 -22.76
CA LYS A 386 -16.40 -11.22 -21.39
C LYS A 386 -17.08 -12.11 -20.34
N LYS A 387 -18.30 -12.58 -20.63
CA LYS A 387 -19.04 -13.49 -19.73
C LYS A 387 -18.32 -14.81 -19.47
N THR A 388 -17.65 -15.37 -20.48
CA THR A 388 -16.88 -16.61 -20.37
C THR A 388 -15.65 -16.39 -19.50
N ILE A 389 -14.92 -15.30 -19.75
CA ILE A 389 -13.72 -14.93 -18.99
C ILE A 389 -14.07 -14.65 -17.51
N ILE A 390 -15.11 -13.86 -17.26
CA ILE A 390 -15.57 -13.53 -15.90
C ILE A 390 -16.00 -14.80 -15.14
N LYS A 391 -16.73 -15.72 -15.79
CA LYS A 391 -17.09 -17.01 -15.17
C LYS A 391 -15.89 -17.86 -14.81
N ALA A 392 -14.81 -17.81 -15.59
CA ALA A 392 -13.58 -18.52 -15.26
C ALA A 392 -12.89 -17.91 -14.02
N LEU A 393 -12.85 -16.58 -13.92
CA LEU A 393 -12.35 -15.87 -12.74
C LEU A 393 -13.18 -16.16 -11.48
N ASP A 394 -14.51 -16.20 -11.59
CA ASP A 394 -15.40 -16.45 -10.45
C ASP A 394 -15.17 -17.82 -9.81
N LYS A 395 -14.81 -18.83 -10.62
CA LYS A 395 -14.55 -20.21 -10.20
C LYS A 395 -13.20 -20.44 -9.52
N LEU A 396 -12.31 -19.45 -9.48
CA LEU A 396 -11.01 -19.63 -8.82
C LEU A 396 -11.20 -19.76 -7.31
N GLU A 397 -10.47 -20.64 -6.65
CA GLU A 397 -10.54 -20.82 -5.20
C GLU A 397 -9.13 -20.88 -4.65
N ALA A 398 -8.91 -20.28 -3.48
CA ALA A 398 -7.63 -20.32 -2.81
C ALA A 398 -7.41 -21.71 -2.19
N GLY A 399 -6.24 -22.32 -2.40
CA GLY A 399 -5.89 -23.59 -1.80
C GLY A 399 -4.56 -24.16 -2.26
N GLY A 400 -3.93 -24.97 -1.40
CA GLY A 400 -2.65 -25.62 -1.68
C GLY A 400 -1.42 -24.74 -1.40
N SER A 401 -0.24 -25.35 -1.53
CA SER A 401 1.05 -24.65 -1.47
C SER A 401 1.28 -23.82 -2.74
N THR A 402 2.37 -23.07 -2.84
CA THR A 402 2.67 -22.27 -4.04
C THR A 402 3.55 -23.09 -5.03
N ALA A 403 3.43 -22.90 -6.36
CA ALA A 403 4.33 -23.45 -7.41
C ALA A 403 4.56 -22.45 -8.56
N GLY A 404 4.98 -21.24 -8.21
CA GLY A 404 5.15 -20.10 -9.11
C GLY A 404 6.04 -20.36 -10.33
N GLY A 405 7.16 -21.08 -10.20
CA GLY A 405 8.10 -21.33 -11.31
C GLY A 405 7.47 -22.08 -12.49
N ALA A 406 6.67 -23.12 -12.22
CA ALA A 406 5.97 -23.84 -13.28
C ALA A 406 4.84 -22.99 -13.90
N GLY A 407 4.22 -22.12 -13.10
CA GLY A 407 3.17 -21.20 -13.54
C GLY A 407 3.66 -20.20 -14.59
N ILE A 408 4.81 -19.57 -14.33
CA ILE A 408 5.37 -18.58 -15.26
C ILE A 408 5.87 -19.20 -16.55
N GLU A 409 6.48 -20.39 -16.51
CA GLU A 409 6.86 -21.11 -17.74
C GLU A 409 5.64 -21.44 -18.60
N LEU A 410 4.57 -21.96 -17.98
CA LEU A 410 3.32 -22.27 -18.68
C LEU A 410 2.68 -21.01 -19.27
N ALA A 411 2.66 -19.90 -18.53
CA ALA A 411 2.11 -18.64 -19.00
C ALA A 411 2.88 -18.10 -20.21
N TYR A 412 4.22 -18.09 -20.16
CA TYR A 412 5.04 -17.69 -21.31
C TYR A 412 4.88 -18.63 -22.50
N LYS A 413 4.74 -19.94 -22.27
CA LYS A 413 4.47 -20.90 -23.34
C LYS A 413 3.16 -20.55 -24.05
N ILE A 414 2.07 -20.34 -23.32
CA ILE A 414 0.76 -20.00 -23.88
C ILE A 414 0.80 -18.67 -24.61
N ALA A 415 1.47 -17.66 -24.04
CA ALA A 415 1.65 -16.36 -24.67
C ALA A 415 2.38 -16.49 -26.01
N THR A 416 3.44 -17.31 -26.06
CA THR A 416 4.23 -17.56 -27.27
C THR A 416 3.44 -18.34 -28.32
N GLU A 417 2.70 -19.37 -27.92
CA GLU A 417 1.87 -20.19 -28.84
C GLU A 417 0.74 -19.37 -29.49
N ASN A 418 0.30 -18.29 -28.83
CA ASN A 418 -0.79 -17.42 -29.29
C ASN A 418 -0.31 -16.01 -29.69
N PHE A 419 0.98 -15.89 -30.00
CA PHE A 419 1.64 -14.62 -30.26
C PHE A 419 0.96 -13.83 -31.38
N ILE A 420 0.70 -12.55 -31.13
CA ILE A 420 0.18 -11.60 -32.12
C ILE A 420 1.35 -10.78 -32.64
N LYS A 421 1.68 -10.96 -33.92
CA LYS A 421 2.72 -10.17 -34.60
C LYS A 421 2.33 -8.69 -34.62
N SER A 422 3.25 -7.81 -34.21
CA SER A 422 3.00 -6.37 -34.07
C SER A 422 1.85 -6.02 -33.11
N GLY A 423 1.41 -6.97 -32.30
CA GLY A 423 0.47 -6.78 -31.19
C GLY A 423 1.20 -6.70 -29.86
N ASN A 424 0.44 -6.45 -28.80
CA ASN A 424 0.93 -6.50 -27.43
C ASN A 424 0.83 -7.93 -26.91
N ASN A 425 1.94 -8.56 -26.52
CA ASN A 425 1.95 -9.90 -25.95
C ASN A 425 2.48 -9.80 -24.52
N ARG A 426 1.67 -10.19 -23.53
CA ARG A 426 1.98 -9.88 -22.13
C ARG A 426 1.47 -10.94 -21.17
N VAL A 427 2.33 -11.33 -20.24
CA VAL A 427 1.94 -12.08 -19.03
C VAL A 427 1.63 -11.07 -17.94
N ILE A 428 0.52 -11.25 -17.23
CA ILE A 428 0.13 -10.46 -16.07
C ILE A 428 0.16 -11.38 -14.86
N LEU A 429 1.22 -11.28 -14.07
CA LEU A 429 1.38 -11.98 -12.80
C LEU A 429 0.60 -11.26 -11.70
N ALA A 430 -0.28 -11.97 -11.00
CA ALA A 430 -1.06 -11.43 -9.89
C ALA A 430 -0.91 -12.32 -8.65
N THR A 431 -0.35 -11.79 -7.55
CA THR A 431 0.10 -12.56 -6.37
C THR A 431 0.16 -11.70 -5.11
N ASP A 432 0.26 -12.33 -3.93
CA ASP A 432 0.60 -11.68 -2.66
C ASP A 432 2.11 -11.65 -2.38
N GLY A 433 2.92 -11.94 -3.40
CA GLY A 433 4.37 -11.81 -3.38
C GLY A 433 5.10 -13.12 -3.07
N ASP A 434 4.41 -14.21 -2.72
CA ASP A 434 5.08 -15.48 -2.40
C ASP A 434 5.51 -16.32 -3.61
N PHE A 435 6.29 -15.72 -4.50
CA PHE A 435 6.83 -16.39 -5.69
C PHE A 435 8.12 -17.19 -5.39
N ASN A 436 8.06 -18.15 -4.44
CA ASN A 436 9.24 -18.83 -3.86
C ASN A 436 9.32 -20.35 -4.10
N VAL A 437 8.80 -20.82 -5.21
CA VAL A 437 8.39 -22.23 -5.31
C VAL A 437 8.79 -22.82 -6.66
N GLY A 438 9.93 -23.50 -6.59
CA GLY A 438 10.72 -24.10 -7.65
C GLY A 438 12.19 -24.16 -7.22
N SER A 439 13.03 -24.95 -7.92
CA SER A 439 14.48 -25.06 -7.67
C SER A 439 15.29 -23.84 -8.16
N SER A 440 14.64 -22.72 -8.46
CA SER A 440 15.20 -21.56 -9.14
C SER A 440 15.42 -20.41 -8.16
N SER A 441 16.61 -19.84 -8.13
CA SER A 441 16.90 -18.65 -7.33
C SER A 441 16.23 -17.41 -7.96
N ASN A 442 16.12 -16.30 -7.21
CA ASN A 442 15.61 -15.03 -7.75
C ASN A 442 16.33 -14.62 -9.06
N SER A 443 17.64 -14.84 -9.14
CA SER A 443 18.43 -14.54 -10.34
C SER A 443 18.05 -15.38 -11.56
N ASP A 444 17.61 -16.62 -11.36
CA ASP A 444 17.18 -17.48 -12.47
C ASP A 444 15.85 -17.00 -13.06
N MET A 445 14.97 -16.47 -12.20
CA MET A 445 13.69 -15.89 -12.61
C MET A 445 13.90 -14.60 -13.41
N GLU A 446 14.76 -13.71 -12.93
CA GLU A 446 15.13 -12.49 -13.64
C GLU A 446 15.70 -12.81 -15.03
N LYS A 447 16.64 -13.76 -15.12
CA LYS A 447 17.21 -14.21 -16.40
C LYS A 447 16.15 -14.80 -17.33
N LEU A 448 15.24 -15.63 -16.80
CA LEU A 448 14.14 -16.19 -17.58
C LEU A 448 13.30 -15.07 -18.20
N ILE A 449 12.91 -14.08 -17.39
CA ILE A 449 12.08 -12.96 -17.84
C ILE A 449 12.83 -12.10 -18.86
N GLU A 450 14.11 -11.80 -18.65
CA GLU A 450 14.96 -11.08 -19.60
C GLU A 450 15.05 -11.82 -20.95
N GLU A 451 15.19 -13.15 -20.94
CA GLU A 451 15.20 -13.97 -22.17
C GLU A 451 13.82 -14.01 -22.83
N LYS A 452 12.73 -14.13 -22.07
CA LYS A 452 11.37 -14.14 -22.62
C LYS A 452 10.99 -12.78 -23.20
N ARG A 453 11.41 -11.68 -22.58
CA ARG A 453 11.23 -10.33 -23.12
C ARG A 453 11.79 -10.19 -24.54
N LYS A 454 12.95 -10.80 -24.83
CA LYS A 454 13.55 -10.79 -26.19
C LYS A 454 12.67 -11.43 -27.25
N THR A 455 11.72 -12.28 -26.86
CA THR A 455 10.74 -12.88 -27.77
C THR A 455 9.54 -11.96 -28.06
N GLY A 456 9.48 -10.77 -27.43
CA GLY A 456 8.38 -9.82 -27.55
C GLY A 456 7.21 -10.09 -26.62
N VAL A 457 7.39 -10.94 -25.59
CA VAL A 457 6.40 -11.19 -24.53
C VAL A 457 6.85 -10.52 -23.24
N PHE A 458 6.11 -9.48 -22.83
CA PHE A 458 6.42 -8.65 -21.66
C PHE A 458 5.77 -9.17 -20.36
N LEU A 459 6.22 -8.68 -19.20
CA LEU A 459 5.66 -9.05 -17.89
C LEU A 459 5.13 -7.83 -17.13
N THR A 460 3.89 -7.89 -16.68
CA THR A 460 3.33 -6.98 -15.68
C THR A 460 3.12 -7.73 -14.38
N CYS A 461 3.43 -7.12 -13.25
CA CYS A 461 3.23 -7.68 -11.92
C CYS A 461 2.17 -6.87 -11.15
N LEU A 462 1.21 -7.55 -10.54
CA LEU A 462 0.16 -6.97 -9.70
C LEU A 462 0.23 -7.57 -8.30
N GLY A 463 0.53 -6.75 -7.30
CA GLY A 463 0.58 -7.15 -5.90
C GLY A 463 -0.79 -7.03 -5.22
N TYR A 464 -1.13 -7.98 -4.34
CA TYR A 464 -2.37 -7.97 -3.55
C TYR A 464 -2.13 -8.39 -2.09
N GLY A 465 -2.84 -7.77 -1.15
CA GLY A 465 -2.83 -8.15 0.27
C GLY A 465 -1.72 -7.52 1.12
N MET A 466 -1.88 -7.63 2.44
CA MET A 466 -1.05 -6.93 3.43
C MET A 466 0.07 -7.81 4.00
N GLY A 467 1.23 -7.20 4.22
CA GLY A 467 2.31 -7.75 5.04
C GLY A 467 3.34 -8.59 4.27
N ASN A 468 4.61 -8.30 4.58
CA ASN A 468 5.84 -8.87 4.05
C ASN A 468 6.30 -8.25 2.72
N TYR A 469 7.31 -7.38 2.84
CA TYR A 469 7.95 -6.60 1.79
C TYR A 469 8.53 -7.53 0.70
N LYS A 470 7.74 -7.75 -0.37
CA LYS A 470 8.17 -8.45 -1.60
C LYS A 470 7.80 -7.65 -2.87
N ASP A 471 7.32 -6.41 -2.70
CA ASP A 471 7.06 -5.43 -3.75
C ASP A 471 8.32 -5.17 -4.59
N SER A 472 9.47 -4.99 -3.93
CA SER A 472 10.76 -4.80 -4.62
C SER A 472 11.09 -5.97 -5.56
N LYS A 473 10.74 -7.21 -5.19
CA LYS A 473 10.93 -8.36 -6.08
C LYS A 473 9.98 -8.26 -7.28
N MET A 474 8.71 -7.93 -7.07
CA MET A 474 7.73 -7.82 -8.17
C MET A 474 8.04 -6.66 -9.11
N GLU A 475 8.52 -5.54 -8.57
CA GLU A 475 9.06 -4.39 -9.30
C GLU A 475 10.25 -4.83 -10.16
N ILE A 476 11.29 -5.43 -9.56
CA ILE A 476 12.45 -5.95 -10.28
C ILE A 476 12.02 -6.89 -11.42
N LEU A 477 11.09 -7.83 -11.17
CA LEU A 477 10.61 -8.74 -12.20
C LEU A 477 9.88 -8.00 -13.34
N ALA A 478 9.06 -6.99 -13.01
CA ALA A 478 8.37 -6.17 -14.00
C ALA A 478 9.35 -5.37 -14.86
N ASP A 479 10.37 -4.76 -14.24
CA ASP A 479 11.42 -4.00 -14.91
C ASP A 479 12.22 -4.89 -15.86
N LYS A 480 12.65 -6.07 -15.38
CA LYS A 480 13.32 -7.07 -16.21
C LYS A 480 12.45 -7.52 -17.39
N GLY A 481 11.13 -7.46 -17.23
CA GLY A 481 10.14 -7.84 -18.24
C GLY A 481 9.63 -6.73 -19.16
N ASN A 482 10.18 -5.50 -19.06
CA ASN A 482 9.64 -4.28 -19.69
C ASN A 482 8.12 -4.17 -19.51
N GLY A 483 7.69 -4.23 -18.26
CA GLY A 483 6.32 -3.92 -17.91
C GLY A 483 6.23 -3.09 -16.66
N ASN A 484 5.07 -3.19 -16.01
CA ASN A 484 4.71 -2.32 -14.91
C ASN A 484 4.47 -3.16 -13.67
N TYR A 485 4.81 -2.58 -12.53
CA TYR A 485 4.37 -3.05 -11.24
C TYR A 485 3.22 -2.16 -10.72
N ALA A 486 2.20 -2.77 -10.12
CA ALA A 486 1.17 -2.04 -9.39
C ALA A 486 0.69 -2.84 -8.17
N TYR A 487 0.64 -2.17 -7.02
CA TYR A 487 0.07 -2.72 -5.80
C TYR A 487 -1.41 -2.33 -5.70
N ILE A 488 -2.30 -3.33 -5.68
CA ILE A 488 -3.75 -3.14 -5.62
C ILE A 488 -4.24 -3.42 -4.20
N ASP A 489 -4.34 -2.36 -3.40
CA ASP A 489 -4.81 -2.41 -2.01
C ASP A 489 -6.33 -2.39 -1.88
N ASN A 490 -7.01 -1.78 -2.84
CA ASN A 490 -8.46 -1.63 -2.85
C ASN A 490 -9.04 -1.54 -4.28
N ILE A 491 -10.37 -1.51 -4.38
CA ILE A 491 -11.06 -1.47 -5.68
C ILE A 491 -10.92 -0.13 -6.40
N GLN A 492 -10.69 0.98 -5.69
CA GLN A 492 -10.45 2.28 -6.31
C GLN A 492 -9.10 2.26 -7.04
N GLU A 493 -8.07 1.70 -6.41
CA GLU A 493 -6.75 1.50 -7.01
C GLU A 493 -6.83 0.57 -8.24
N ALA A 494 -7.59 -0.52 -8.15
CA ALA A 494 -7.85 -1.37 -9.31
C ALA A 494 -8.50 -0.60 -10.47
N ASN A 495 -9.49 0.26 -10.19
CA ASN A 495 -10.13 1.09 -11.21
C ASN A 495 -9.19 2.16 -11.78
N ARG A 496 -8.31 2.74 -10.95
CA ARG A 496 -7.27 3.67 -11.39
C ARG A 496 -6.35 2.99 -12.38
N PHE A 497 -5.69 1.93 -11.92
CA PHE A 497 -4.63 1.29 -12.67
C PHE A 497 -5.21 0.49 -13.83
N LEU A 498 -5.99 -0.56 -13.58
CA LEU A 498 -6.46 -1.49 -14.62
C LEU A 498 -7.53 -0.87 -15.54
N GLY A 499 -8.37 0.01 -15.00
CA GLY A 499 -9.47 0.62 -15.75
C GLY A 499 -9.06 1.81 -16.61
N LYS A 500 -8.08 2.61 -16.17
CA LYS A 500 -7.75 3.89 -16.82
C LYS A 500 -6.32 3.96 -17.35
N GLU A 501 -5.33 3.44 -16.61
CA GLU A 501 -3.92 3.67 -16.91
C GLU A 501 -3.27 2.51 -17.67
N PHE A 502 -3.67 1.28 -17.37
CA PHE A 502 -3.00 0.06 -17.80
C PHE A 502 -2.91 -0.07 -19.33
N LYS A 503 -3.95 0.34 -20.07
CA LYS A 503 -3.89 0.35 -21.54
C LYS A 503 -2.82 1.31 -22.07
N GLY A 504 -2.69 2.50 -21.48
CA GLY A 504 -1.68 3.48 -21.90
C GLY A 504 -0.26 3.00 -21.59
N SER A 505 -0.10 2.31 -20.46
CA SER A 505 1.21 1.78 -20.04
C SER A 505 1.70 0.59 -20.89
N MET A 506 0.80 -0.15 -21.56
CA MET A 506 1.19 -1.27 -22.44
C MET A 506 1.95 -0.86 -23.70
N PHE A 507 1.78 0.39 -24.15
CA PHE A 507 2.29 0.85 -25.44
C PHE A 507 3.32 1.96 -25.22
N ALA A 508 4.59 1.56 -25.18
CA ALA A 508 5.70 2.49 -25.15
C ALA A 508 5.66 3.40 -26.40
N ILE A 509 5.73 4.70 -26.18
CA ILE A 509 5.89 5.72 -27.23
C ILE A 509 7.35 6.19 -27.32
N ALA A 510 8.14 5.92 -26.29
CA ALA A 510 9.57 6.15 -26.22
C ALA A 510 10.22 5.16 -25.23
N LYS A 511 11.48 4.79 -25.48
CA LYS A 511 12.32 4.00 -24.56
C LYS A 511 13.61 4.75 -24.24
N ASP A 512 14.30 4.35 -23.17
CA ASP A 512 15.58 4.93 -22.73
C ASP A 512 15.49 6.46 -22.55
N VAL A 513 14.53 6.88 -21.73
CA VAL A 513 14.18 8.28 -21.58
C VAL A 513 14.97 8.92 -20.44
N LYS A 514 15.76 9.94 -20.76
CA LYS A 514 16.66 10.63 -19.81
C LYS A 514 16.43 12.12 -19.83
N ILE A 515 16.48 12.75 -18.66
CA ILE A 515 16.46 14.21 -18.52
C ILE A 515 17.80 14.66 -17.94
N GLN A 516 18.38 15.70 -18.55
CA GLN A 516 19.51 16.43 -18.02
C GLN A 516 19.17 17.92 -17.97
N ILE A 517 19.40 18.56 -16.83
CA ILE A 517 19.12 19.97 -16.62
C ILE A 517 20.42 20.69 -16.30
N GLU A 518 20.62 21.81 -16.97
CA GLU A 518 21.76 22.71 -16.77
C GLU A 518 21.26 24.02 -16.18
N PHE A 519 21.63 24.34 -14.94
CA PHE A 519 21.18 25.57 -14.27
C PHE A 519 22.12 26.74 -14.56
N ASN A 520 21.55 27.93 -14.76
CA ASN A 520 22.32 29.13 -15.02
C ASN A 520 22.92 29.70 -13.72
N PRO A 521 24.25 29.70 -13.52
CA PRO A 521 24.88 30.20 -12.30
C PRO A 521 24.72 31.71 -12.08
N LYS A 522 24.24 32.48 -13.09
CA LYS A 522 23.87 33.89 -12.90
C LYS A 522 22.55 34.06 -12.15
N GLN A 523 21.65 33.10 -12.26
CA GLN A 523 20.29 33.17 -11.70
C GLN A 523 20.11 32.23 -10.51
N VAL A 524 20.89 31.15 -10.47
CA VAL A 524 20.78 30.08 -9.47
C VAL A 524 22.06 29.99 -8.66
N GLN A 525 21.92 30.13 -7.34
CA GLN A 525 23.02 29.92 -6.40
C GLN A 525 23.21 28.44 -6.09
N ALA A 526 22.09 27.73 -5.90
CA ALA A 526 22.04 26.30 -5.69
C ALA A 526 20.68 25.71 -6.08
N TYR A 527 20.64 24.41 -6.31
CA TYR A 527 19.43 23.66 -6.61
C TYR A 527 19.47 22.29 -5.94
N ARG A 528 18.31 21.66 -5.76
CA ARG A 528 18.19 20.24 -5.43
C ARG A 528 17.00 19.63 -6.14
N LEU A 529 17.14 18.38 -6.57
CA LEU A 529 16.04 17.55 -7.07
C LEU A 529 15.27 16.98 -5.87
N ILE A 530 13.96 17.18 -5.80
CA ILE A 530 13.12 16.66 -4.72
C ILE A 530 12.66 15.25 -5.09
N GLY A 531 13.02 14.25 -4.28
CA GLY A 531 12.81 12.84 -4.62
C GLY A 531 13.87 12.35 -5.63
N TYR A 532 13.56 11.26 -6.33
CA TYR A 532 14.40 10.65 -7.38
C TYR A 532 15.80 10.23 -6.90
N GLU A 533 16.01 10.02 -5.61
CA GLU A 533 17.32 9.67 -5.05
C GLU A 533 17.87 8.37 -5.67
N ASN A 534 17.00 7.39 -5.95
CA ASN A 534 17.35 6.12 -6.58
C ASN A 534 17.30 6.13 -8.12
N ARG A 535 16.98 7.29 -8.72
CA ARG A 535 16.83 7.49 -10.17
C ARG A 535 17.82 8.53 -10.71
N LYS A 536 18.67 9.09 -9.84
CA LYS A 536 19.74 10.02 -10.19
C LYS A 536 20.80 9.29 -10.99
N LEU A 537 21.18 9.88 -12.12
CA LEU A 537 22.19 9.36 -13.03
C LEU A 537 23.40 10.28 -13.05
N ARG A 538 24.56 9.76 -13.42
CA ARG A 538 25.76 10.59 -13.59
C ARG A 538 25.62 11.39 -14.88
N PRO A 539 26.22 12.59 -14.99
CA PRO A 539 26.12 13.41 -16.20
C PRO A 539 26.55 12.69 -17.49
N GLU A 540 27.54 11.81 -17.42
CA GLU A 540 27.99 10.99 -18.55
C GLU A 540 26.98 9.92 -18.98
N ASP A 541 26.14 9.45 -18.06
CA ASP A 541 25.13 8.43 -18.33
C ASP A 541 24.01 8.98 -19.24
N PHE A 542 23.85 10.31 -19.31
CA PHE A 542 22.89 10.97 -20.22
C PHE A 542 23.07 10.54 -21.68
N LYS A 543 24.32 10.35 -22.13
CA LYS A 543 24.62 9.93 -23.51
C LYS A 543 24.93 8.44 -23.62
N ASN A 544 24.99 7.73 -22.50
CA ASN A 544 25.33 6.32 -22.45
C ASN A 544 24.06 5.48 -22.69
N ASP A 545 23.91 4.99 -23.92
CA ASP A 545 22.79 4.16 -24.34
C ASP A 545 22.80 2.74 -23.70
N ALA A 546 23.85 2.38 -22.96
CA ALA A 546 23.93 1.12 -22.19
C ALA A 546 23.29 1.22 -20.80
N ILE A 547 23.05 2.42 -20.30
CA ILE A 547 22.29 2.64 -19.07
C ILE A 547 20.83 2.76 -19.46
N ASP A 548 20.00 1.81 -19.03
CA ASP A 548 18.56 1.93 -19.21
C ASP A 548 18.00 2.99 -18.26
N ALA A 549 16.99 3.75 -18.72
CA ALA A 549 16.43 4.88 -17.99
C ALA A 549 14.90 4.95 -18.06
N GLY A 550 14.27 3.80 -18.33
CA GLY A 550 12.83 3.63 -18.29
C GLY A 550 12.14 3.91 -19.62
N GLU A 551 10.89 3.47 -19.69
CA GLU A 551 10.00 3.59 -20.84
C GLU A 551 8.89 4.60 -20.57
N LEU A 552 8.50 5.36 -21.59
CA LEU A 552 7.34 6.24 -21.51
C LEU A 552 6.19 5.61 -22.30
N GLY A 553 5.11 5.25 -21.60
CA GLY A 553 3.86 4.77 -22.20
C GLY A 553 3.01 5.88 -22.82
N SER A 554 2.01 5.49 -23.60
CA SER A 554 1.02 6.42 -24.12
C SER A 554 0.23 7.07 -22.99
N ASN A 555 0.01 8.40 -23.12
CA ASN A 555 -0.67 9.22 -22.13
C ASN A 555 0.00 9.24 -20.73
N HIS A 556 1.22 8.69 -20.60
CA HIS A 556 1.95 8.69 -19.34
C HIS A 556 2.45 10.11 -19.02
N THR A 557 2.31 10.52 -17.76
CA THR A 557 2.81 11.79 -17.22
C THR A 557 3.89 11.54 -16.20
N VAL A 558 4.95 12.36 -16.24
CA VAL A 558 6.01 12.35 -15.22
C VAL A 558 6.23 13.78 -14.73
N THR A 559 6.36 13.99 -13.43
CA THR A 559 6.54 15.28 -12.79
C THR A 559 7.76 15.24 -11.88
N ALA A 560 8.71 16.12 -12.14
CA ALA A 560 9.87 16.36 -11.30
C ALA A 560 9.82 17.77 -10.71
N LEU A 561 10.27 17.91 -9.46
CA LEU A 561 10.33 19.18 -8.76
C LEU A 561 11.78 19.48 -8.37
N TYR A 562 12.22 20.70 -8.62
CA TYR A 562 13.47 21.23 -8.09
C TYR A 562 13.19 22.33 -7.09
N GLU A 563 13.90 22.32 -5.98
CA GLU A 563 14.01 23.50 -5.15
C GLU A 563 15.27 24.29 -5.53
N ILE A 564 15.10 25.59 -5.73
CA ILE A 564 16.11 26.50 -6.25
C ILE A 564 16.33 27.61 -5.24
N ILE A 565 17.58 27.85 -4.88
CA ILE A 565 18.03 29.03 -4.16
C ILE A 565 18.47 30.05 -5.20
N PRO A 566 17.73 31.16 -5.41
CA PRO A 566 18.11 32.19 -6.36
C PRO A 566 19.46 32.83 -6.03
N ALA A 567 20.17 33.32 -7.05
CA ALA A 567 21.40 34.07 -6.87
C ALA A 567 21.20 35.27 -5.94
N GLY A 568 22.05 35.38 -4.90
CA GLY A 568 22.03 36.48 -3.94
C GLY A 568 21.17 36.24 -2.69
N VAL A 569 20.50 35.08 -2.60
CA VAL A 569 19.76 34.67 -1.41
C VAL A 569 20.73 34.03 -0.40
N LYS A 570 20.68 34.51 0.86
CA LYS A 570 21.42 33.87 1.95
C LYS A 570 20.68 32.60 2.37
N SER A 571 21.41 31.50 2.54
CA SER A 571 20.82 30.21 2.91
C SER A 571 21.77 29.42 3.79
N ASP A 572 21.25 28.91 4.91
CA ASP A 572 21.99 28.07 5.85
C ASP A 572 22.32 26.68 5.26
N TYR A 573 21.58 26.27 4.23
CA TYR A 573 21.83 25.03 3.49
C TYR A 573 23.09 25.11 2.59
N LEU A 574 23.70 26.30 2.48
CA LEU A 574 24.87 26.57 1.64
C LEU A 574 26.11 26.98 2.45
N ASN A 575 26.14 26.70 3.75
CA ASN A 575 27.28 27.04 4.61
C ASN A 575 28.61 26.39 4.20
N VAL A 576 28.60 25.49 3.21
CA VAL A 576 29.79 24.98 2.53
C VAL A 576 29.62 25.18 1.02
N GLN A 577 29.69 26.43 0.55
CA GLN A 577 30.21 26.61 -0.81
C GLN A 577 31.63 26.02 -0.79
N PRO A 578 32.03 25.23 -1.79
CA PRO A 578 33.42 24.85 -1.93
C PRO A 578 34.26 26.13 -1.83
N ASP A 579 35.31 26.14 -1.00
CA ASP A 579 36.27 27.24 -0.98
C ASP A 579 36.62 27.62 -2.43
N ASP A 580 36.85 28.91 -2.68
CA ASP A 580 37.25 29.39 -4.00
C ASP A 580 38.30 28.45 -4.59
N LEU A 581 37.94 27.79 -5.69
CA LEU A 581 38.73 26.70 -6.24
C LEU A 581 40.10 27.26 -6.64
N LYS A 582 41.16 26.86 -5.93
CA LYS A 582 42.53 27.35 -6.15
C LYS A 582 42.98 27.26 -7.63
N TYR A 583 42.51 26.25 -8.34
CA TYR A 583 42.92 25.92 -9.71
C TYR A 583 41.83 26.16 -10.76
N THR A 584 40.66 26.69 -10.38
CA THR A 584 39.53 26.82 -11.30
C THR A 584 38.82 28.14 -11.08
N GLN A 585 38.66 28.93 -12.14
CA GLN A 585 37.86 30.15 -12.13
C GLN A 585 36.61 29.93 -12.98
N THR A 586 35.44 30.13 -12.39
CA THR A 586 34.16 30.07 -13.12
C THR A 586 33.89 31.41 -13.79
N GLU A 587 34.27 31.54 -15.06
CA GLU A 587 33.89 32.70 -15.86
C GLU A 587 32.44 32.57 -16.31
N THR A 588 31.64 33.60 -16.03
CA THR A 588 30.26 33.62 -16.48
C THR A 588 30.21 34.07 -17.93
N SER A 589 29.52 33.31 -18.81
CA SER A 589 29.46 33.61 -20.24
C SER A 589 29.16 35.09 -20.53
N SER A 590 29.89 35.67 -21.49
CA SER A 590 29.70 37.04 -21.99
C SER A 590 28.39 37.22 -22.76
N ASN A 591 27.74 36.13 -23.15
CA ASN A 591 26.43 36.15 -23.78
C ASN A 591 25.32 36.54 -22.77
N ASN A 592 24.29 37.21 -23.28
CA ASN A 592 23.18 37.72 -22.48
C ASN A 592 22.11 36.65 -22.20
N TYR A 593 22.46 35.63 -21.41
CA TYR A 593 21.50 34.62 -20.92
C TYR A 593 20.79 35.04 -19.62
N SER A 594 20.64 36.35 -19.39
CA SER A 594 20.07 36.88 -18.13
C SER A 594 18.60 36.48 -17.94
N GLY A 595 17.87 36.23 -19.02
CA GLY A 595 16.47 35.78 -18.99
C GLY A 595 16.28 34.28 -18.77
N GLU A 596 17.35 33.47 -18.69
CA GLU A 596 17.28 32.02 -18.63
C GLU A 596 17.60 31.49 -17.24
N LEU A 597 16.70 30.69 -16.67
CA LEU A 597 16.90 30.02 -15.38
C LEU A 597 17.73 28.75 -15.53
N ALA A 598 17.39 27.94 -16.54
CA ALA A 598 18.01 26.65 -16.82
C ALA A 598 17.72 26.21 -18.26
N THR A 599 18.45 25.19 -18.72
CA THR A 599 18.18 24.49 -19.98
C THR A 599 17.91 23.01 -19.70
N ILE A 600 16.82 22.47 -20.24
CA ILE A 600 16.49 21.05 -20.19
C ILE A 600 16.95 20.40 -21.49
N LYS A 601 17.71 19.32 -21.38
CA LYS A 601 17.98 18.36 -22.45
C LYS A 601 17.22 17.08 -22.15
N PHE A 602 16.42 16.64 -23.10
CA PHE A 602 15.63 15.43 -23.00
C PHE A 602 16.09 14.48 -24.10
N ARG A 603 16.42 13.24 -23.74
CA ARG A 603 16.90 12.21 -24.68
C ARG A 603 15.99 11.00 -24.63
N TYR A 604 15.69 10.41 -25.79
CA TYR A 604 14.87 9.21 -25.91
C TYR A 604 15.17 8.44 -27.18
N LYS A 605 14.76 7.17 -27.24
CA LYS A 605 14.69 6.37 -28.46
C LYS A 605 13.24 6.12 -28.86
N LYS A 606 13.00 5.94 -30.16
CA LYS A 606 11.71 5.41 -30.64
C LYS A 606 11.53 3.96 -30.11
N PRO A 607 10.29 3.47 -29.90
CA PRO A 607 10.06 2.12 -29.36
C PRO A 607 10.82 1.03 -30.13
N ASP A 608 10.71 1.05 -31.46
CA ASP A 608 11.39 0.10 -32.36
C ASP A 608 12.75 0.59 -32.89
N GLY A 609 13.27 1.70 -32.36
CA GLY A 609 14.50 2.32 -32.85
C GLY A 609 15.63 2.26 -31.85
N ASP A 610 16.88 2.15 -32.32
CA ASP A 610 18.06 2.11 -31.44
C ASP A 610 18.85 3.41 -31.43
N LYS A 611 18.42 4.41 -32.23
CA LYS A 611 19.04 5.73 -32.27
C LYS A 611 18.34 6.68 -31.31
N SER A 612 19.13 7.28 -30.44
CA SER A 612 18.69 8.33 -29.52
C SER A 612 18.43 9.66 -30.24
N ILE A 613 17.37 10.34 -29.83
CA ILE A 613 16.91 11.65 -30.28
C ILE A 613 17.01 12.59 -29.07
N GLU A 614 17.57 13.76 -29.27
CA GLU A 614 17.72 14.79 -28.23
C GLU A 614 16.82 15.98 -28.53
N MET A 615 16.18 16.50 -27.49
CA MET A 615 15.39 17.73 -27.48
C MET A 615 15.96 18.70 -26.47
N VAL A 616 15.89 19.99 -26.78
CA VAL A 616 16.40 21.05 -25.91
C VAL A 616 15.31 22.09 -25.70
N GLN A 617 15.06 22.45 -24.43
CA GLN A 617 14.10 23.47 -24.05
C GLN A 617 14.70 24.41 -23.02
N ILE A 618 14.60 25.71 -23.27
CA ILE A 618 15.03 26.77 -22.35
C ILE A 618 13.93 27.03 -21.33
N ILE A 619 14.29 27.10 -20.05
CA ILE A 619 13.42 27.57 -18.97
C ILE A 619 13.71 29.04 -18.73
N ASN A 620 12.74 29.90 -19.02
CA ASN A 620 12.86 31.32 -18.74
C ASN A 620 12.83 31.57 -17.22
N ASN A 621 13.61 32.55 -16.75
CA ASN A 621 13.59 33.03 -15.38
C ASN A 621 12.36 33.91 -15.11
N ARG A 622 11.18 33.29 -15.16
CA ARG A 622 9.90 33.95 -14.90
C ARG A 622 9.16 33.19 -13.81
N SER A 623 9.25 33.73 -12.59
CA SER A 623 8.51 33.22 -11.44
C SER A 623 7.13 33.91 -11.36
N VAL A 624 6.09 33.12 -11.10
CA VAL A 624 4.79 33.61 -10.65
C VAL A 624 4.70 33.47 -9.13
N SER A 625 3.89 34.30 -8.48
CA SER A 625 3.63 34.14 -7.04
C SER A 625 2.79 32.89 -6.78
N LEU A 626 2.94 32.27 -5.60
CA LEU A 626 2.31 30.98 -5.30
C LEU A 626 0.77 31.02 -5.41
N ASP A 627 0.14 32.13 -5.04
CA ASP A 627 -1.30 32.34 -5.18
C ASP A 627 -1.79 32.28 -6.64
N LYS A 628 -0.92 32.67 -7.59
CA LYS A 628 -1.18 32.69 -9.04
C LYS A 628 -0.62 31.47 -9.78
N ALA A 629 0.08 30.57 -9.08
CA ALA A 629 0.56 29.34 -9.66
C ALA A 629 -0.63 28.45 -10.10
N SER A 630 -0.38 27.60 -11.09
CA SER A 630 -1.39 26.66 -11.57
C SER A 630 -1.83 25.69 -10.48
N ASP A 631 -3.06 25.18 -10.60
CA ASP A 631 -3.60 24.19 -9.67
C ASP A 631 -2.67 22.96 -9.58
N ASP A 632 -2.17 22.50 -10.73
CA ASP A 632 -1.22 21.38 -10.80
C ASP A 632 0.09 21.68 -10.05
N PHE A 633 0.57 22.92 -10.11
CA PHE A 633 1.76 23.33 -9.36
C PHE A 633 1.50 23.29 -7.86
N LYS A 634 0.40 23.90 -7.40
CA LYS A 634 0.03 23.92 -5.99
C LYS A 634 -0.14 22.50 -5.45
N PHE A 635 -0.86 21.66 -6.18
CA PHE A 635 -1.11 20.28 -5.76
C PHE A 635 0.16 19.43 -5.71
N SER A 636 0.95 19.40 -6.79
CA SER A 636 2.22 18.64 -6.82
C SER A 636 3.19 19.11 -5.73
N THR A 637 3.25 20.42 -5.48
CA THR A 637 4.09 20.99 -4.41
C THR A 637 3.57 20.59 -3.03
N ALA A 638 2.27 20.57 -2.79
CA ALA A 638 1.70 20.12 -1.52
C ALA A 638 1.96 18.62 -1.26
N VAL A 639 1.85 17.78 -2.30
CA VAL A 639 2.21 16.35 -2.20
C VAL A 639 3.68 16.17 -1.85
N ALA A 640 4.57 16.91 -2.52
CA ALA A 640 5.99 16.87 -2.22
C ALA A 640 6.31 17.35 -0.80
N TRP A 641 5.64 18.41 -0.36
CA TRP A 641 5.78 18.95 0.99
C TRP A 641 5.35 17.92 2.04
N PHE A 642 4.22 17.26 1.85
CA PHE A 642 3.76 16.20 2.73
C PHE A 642 4.76 15.04 2.81
N GLY A 643 5.27 14.59 1.65
CA GLY A 643 6.29 13.56 1.62
C GLY A 643 7.59 13.99 2.34
N LEU A 644 8.02 15.24 2.16
CA LEU A 644 9.17 15.82 2.89
C LEU A 644 8.92 15.89 4.41
N LYS A 645 7.68 16.16 4.84
CA LYS A 645 7.27 16.10 6.25
C LYS A 645 7.34 14.67 6.79
N LEU A 646 6.71 13.71 6.12
CA LEU A 646 6.66 12.31 6.56
C LEU A 646 8.06 11.69 6.71
N ARG A 647 8.99 12.03 5.81
CA ARG A 647 10.39 11.59 5.92
C ARG A 647 11.22 12.36 6.95
N ASP A 648 10.61 13.31 7.68
CA ASP A 648 11.28 14.20 8.63
C ASP A 648 12.49 14.93 8.01
N SER A 649 12.31 15.47 6.80
CA SER A 649 13.37 16.21 6.10
C SER A 649 13.91 17.35 6.97
N LYS A 650 15.23 17.55 6.91
CA LYS A 650 15.94 18.66 7.57
C LYS A 650 16.09 19.88 6.65
N LEU A 651 15.60 19.79 5.41
CA LEU A 651 15.73 20.82 4.38
C LEU A 651 14.43 21.62 4.18
N ILE A 652 13.39 21.34 4.97
CA ILE A 652 12.15 22.12 5.05
C ILE A 652 12.02 22.74 6.44
N THR A 653 11.55 23.98 6.51
CA THR A 653 11.39 24.68 7.80
C THR A 653 9.96 24.59 8.34
N ASP A 654 8.97 24.64 7.44
CA ASP A 654 7.56 24.49 7.79
C ASP A 654 7.10 23.05 7.56
N LYS A 655 6.38 22.50 8.54
CA LYS A 655 5.83 21.12 8.57
C LYS A 655 4.34 21.11 8.96
N SER A 656 3.64 22.24 8.88
CA SER A 656 2.20 22.34 9.20
C SER A 656 1.38 21.45 8.25
N SER A 657 0.59 20.54 8.81
CA SER A 657 -0.35 19.73 8.01
C SER A 657 -1.46 20.59 7.44
N GLU A 658 -1.91 21.58 8.21
CA GLU A 658 -2.94 22.54 7.83
C GLU A 658 -2.51 23.33 6.59
N ALA A 659 -1.30 23.89 6.58
CA ALA A 659 -0.78 24.63 5.42
C ALA A 659 -0.60 23.74 4.18
N ILE A 660 -0.19 22.48 4.37
CA ILE A 660 -0.10 21.49 3.29
C ILE A 660 -1.50 21.20 2.72
N ALA A 661 -2.48 20.93 3.59
CA ALA A 661 -3.85 20.63 3.19
C ALA A 661 -4.50 21.82 2.49
N GLU A 662 -4.31 23.04 2.98
CA GLU A 662 -4.78 24.27 2.35
C GLU A 662 -4.20 24.45 0.94
N LEU A 663 -2.88 24.25 0.76
CA LEU A 663 -2.26 24.35 -0.55
C LEU A 663 -2.76 23.27 -1.52
N ALA A 664 -2.94 22.04 -1.02
CA ALA A 664 -3.50 20.94 -1.79
C ALA A 664 -4.94 21.23 -2.22
N GLN A 665 -5.77 21.77 -1.31
CA GLN A 665 -7.14 22.17 -1.60
C GLN A 665 -7.21 23.27 -2.67
N GLN A 666 -6.33 24.26 -2.62
CA GLN A 666 -6.22 25.30 -3.66
C GLN A 666 -5.79 24.74 -5.02
N GLY A 667 -5.03 23.64 -5.03
CA GLY A 667 -4.62 22.91 -6.23
C GLY A 667 -5.57 21.78 -6.66
N MET A 668 -6.69 21.61 -5.97
CA MET A 668 -7.63 20.52 -6.21
C MET A 668 -8.47 20.79 -7.45
N SER A 669 -7.86 20.60 -8.62
CA SER A 669 -8.56 20.52 -9.90
C SER A 669 -8.33 19.15 -10.56
N PHE A 670 -9.24 18.78 -11.46
CA PHE A 670 -9.16 17.54 -12.23
C PHE A 670 -9.22 16.24 -11.39
N ASP A 671 -9.98 16.23 -10.29
CA ASP A 671 -10.10 15.05 -9.42
C ASP A 671 -11.30 14.14 -9.73
N LYS A 672 -11.44 13.71 -10.99
CA LYS A 672 -12.54 12.81 -11.39
C LYS A 672 -12.53 11.46 -10.63
N GLY A 673 -11.39 11.10 -10.02
CA GLY A 673 -11.21 9.85 -9.28
C GLY A 673 -11.37 9.97 -7.75
N GLY A 674 -11.44 11.19 -7.20
CA GLY A 674 -11.46 11.40 -5.75
C GLY A 674 -10.11 11.18 -5.06
N TYR A 675 -9.01 11.00 -5.81
CA TYR A 675 -7.69 10.70 -5.24
C TYR A 675 -7.06 11.93 -4.60
N LYS A 676 -7.25 13.12 -5.19
CA LYS A 676 -6.75 14.38 -4.61
C LYS A 676 -7.49 14.73 -3.33
N ALA A 677 -8.81 14.51 -3.30
CA ALA A 677 -9.61 14.66 -2.09
C ALA A 677 -9.20 13.64 -1.00
N GLU A 678 -8.95 12.38 -1.36
CA GLU A 678 -8.42 11.39 -0.42
C GLU A 678 -7.08 11.83 0.18
N PHE A 679 -6.16 12.32 -0.66
CA PHE A 679 -4.87 12.85 -0.21
C PHE A 679 -5.04 13.95 0.84
N ILE A 680 -5.90 14.93 0.58
CA ILE A 680 -6.13 16.06 1.50
C ILE A 680 -6.63 15.53 2.85
N ARG A 681 -7.60 14.61 2.85
CA ARG A 681 -8.07 13.95 4.08
C ARG A 681 -6.96 13.19 4.81
N LEU A 682 -6.06 12.51 4.09
CA LEU A 682 -4.92 11.82 4.69
C LEU A 682 -3.93 12.79 5.33
N VAL A 683 -3.70 13.96 4.73
CA VAL A 683 -2.87 15.02 5.33
C VAL A 683 -3.50 15.53 6.61
N GLU A 684 -4.80 15.85 6.60
CA GLU A 684 -5.54 16.34 7.77
C GLU A 684 -5.55 15.31 8.91
N THR A 685 -5.75 14.02 8.59
CA THR A 685 -5.80 12.95 9.61
C THR A 685 -4.42 12.58 10.16
N SER A 686 -3.33 12.84 9.42
CA SER A 686 -1.96 12.59 9.88
C SER A 686 -1.54 13.44 11.10
N GLU A 687 -2.28 14.51 11.42
CA GLU A 687 -2.05 15.34 12.61
C GLU A 687 -2.21 14.56 13.91
N GLN A 688 -3.01 13.49 13.90
CA GLN A 688 -3.30 12.72 15.11
C GLN A 688 -2.15 11.79 15.54
N TYR A 689 -1.12 11.63 14.70
CA TYR A 689 -0.08 10.61 14.84
C TYR A 689 1.35 11.16 14.87
N ASN A 690 1.54 12.49 14.87
CA ASN A 690 2.85 13.15 14.93
C ASN A 690 3.11 13.82 16.29
#